data_AF-A0A670I0K2-F1
#
_entry.id   AF-A0A670I0K2-F1
#
_cell.length_a   1.000
_cell.length_b   1.000
_cell.length_c   1.000
_cell.angle_alpha   90.00
_cell.angle_beta   90.00
_cell.angle_gamma   90.00
#
_symmetry.space_group_name_H-M   'P 1'
#
loop_
_entity.id
_entity.type
_entity.pdbx_description
1 polymer ?
#
loop_
_entity_poly.entity_id
_entity_poly.type
_entity_poly.pdbx_seq_one_letter_code
_entity_poly.pdbx_strand_id
1 'polypeptide(L)'
;MATRRLTDAFLLLRNNAIQSRQLLAEQELDELADDRMALVSGISLDPEAAICVTKRLPPKWIDGVEEIRYEVSRIKQKMKELASLHDKHLNRPTLDDSSEEEHAIEITTQEITQLFHRCQRAVQTLHSKSRSCTDQERQLLKNVVSSLAQSLQDLSTSFRHGQSDYLKRMKNREERSKHFFDTSVPLMDDGEDTTLYDRGFTDDQLVLVEQNTVLVEEREREIRQIVQSISDLNEIFRDLGSMIVEQGTVLDRIDYNVEQSCVKTEEGLKQLHKLWQAALSTLNPNPTDSCPLYLNYATIAALPSRVSRHNSPSAAQFLTRLVRNCLPGGTNRCILMVCERSEVFASACAIARAFPLFTQRSSASRRTEKKSVIVEFFLVGQNNGPVEVETLKCLESAAEGIRLAARIVDTPCNEMNTDSFLEEIRKVGKDLGIVPTIIRNAELKEKGFGGIYGVGKAAVHPPALAMLSHTPEGATQTIAWVGKGIVYDTGGLSIKGKTTMPGMKRDCGGAAAILGAFKATVKQGFKDNLHAVFCLAENSVGPNATRPDDIHVLYSGKTVEINNTDAEGRLVLADGVAYACKDLCADIILDMATLTGAQGIATGKYHAAVLTNNEEWERACVKAGRNCGDLVHPLVYCPELHFSEFTSAVADMKNSVAGERATGYGVALLLSLFGRASEDPLLNMVSPLGCNGDSPLEDMERDSKRRRLV
;
A
#
# COMPACT_ATOMS: atom_id res chain seq x y z
N MET A 1 -42.44 1.47 41.76
CA MET A 1 -43.08 1.76 40.47
C MET A 1 -43.04 3.26 40.23
N ALA A 2 -42.20 3.72 39.32
CA ALA A 2 -42.24 5.07 38.76
C ALA A 2 -42.09 4.91 37.26
N THR A 3 -43.21 4.96 36.54
CA THR A 3 -43.28 4.86 35.08
C THR A 3 -42.69 6.13 34.48
N ARG A 4 -41.37 6.15 34.28
CA ARG A 4 -40.71 7.17 33.46
C ARG A 4 -41.24 7.02 32.03
N ARG A 5 -42.07 7.96 31.61
CA ARG A 5 -42.66 8.01 30.27
C ARG A 5 -41.50 8.10 29.27
N LEU A 6 -41.46 7.15 28.32
CA LEU A 6 -40.47 7.08 27.23
C LEU A 6 -40.36 8.40 26.44
N THR A 7 -41.40 9.24 26.51
CA THR A 7 -41.45 10.60 25.97
C THR A 7 -40.40 11.52 26.56
N ASP A 8 -40.08 11.42 27.85
CA ASP A 8 -39.08 12.29 28.50
C ASP A 8 -37.67 11.92 28.07
N ALA A 9 -37.39 10.61 27.95
CA ALA A 9 -36.11 10.13 27.41
C ALA A 9 -35.95 10.53 25.93
N PHE A 10 -37.04 10.49 25.15
CA PHE A 10 -37.03 10.93 23.76
C PHE A 10 -36.84 12.45 23.63
N LEU A 11 -37.49 13.25 24.47
CA LEU A 11 -37.31 14.71 24.49
C LEU A 11 -35.89 15.09 24.92
N LEU A 12 -35.31 14.36 25.87
CA LEU A 12 -33.94 14.59 26.34
C LEU A 12 -32.91 14.19 25.26
N LEU A 13 -33.13 13.07 24.56
CA LEU A 13 -32.32 12.67 23.40
C LEU A 13 -32.48 13.64 22.22
N ARG A 14 -33.70 14.12 21.96
CA ARG A 14 -33.97 15.12 20.91
C ARG A 14 -33.32 16.46 21.23
N ASN A 15 -33.42 16.91 22.48
CA ASN A 15 -32.81 18.16 22.91
C ASN A 15 -31.27 18.05 22.92
N ASN A 16 -30.71 16.91 23.33
CA ASN A 16 -29.28 16.64 23.20
C ASN A 16 -28.84 16.57 21.72
N ALA A 17 -29.66 16.01 20.83
CA ALA A 17 -29.35 15.99 19.39
C ALA A 17 -29.46 17.38 18.75
N ILE A 18 -30.38 18.23 19.21
CA ILE A 18 -30.49 19.64 18.78
C ILE A 18 -29.31 20.45 19.31
N GLN A 19 -28.92 20.27 20.58
CA GLN A 19 -27.70 20.90 21.14
C GLN A 19 -26.43 20.37 20.47
N SER A 20 -26.35 19.08 20.15
CA SER A 20 -25.21 18.51 19.43
C SER A 20 -25.16 18.99 17.98
N ARG A 21 -26.31 19.26 17.35
CA ARG A 21 -26.40 19.94 16.04
C ARG A 21 -26.00 21.41 16.13
N GLN A 22 -26.34 22.10 17.21
CA GLN A 22 -25.90 23.48 17.41
C GLN A 22 -24.39 23.56 17.70
N LEU A 23 -23.84 22.62 18.48
CA LEU A 23 -22.40 22.48 18.68
C LEU A 23 -21.64 22.07 17.41
N LEU A 24 -22.20 21.17 16.61
CA LEU A 24 -21.65 20.82 15.29
C LEU A 24 -21.82 21.95 14.27
N ALA A 25 -22.90 22.74 14.34
CA ALA A 25 -23.07 23.92 13.50
C ALA A 25 -22.17 25.07 13.94
N GLU A 26 -21.93 25.26 15.25
CA GLU A 26 -20.96 26.22 15.79
C GLU A 26 -19.51 25.80 15.50
N GLN A 27 -19.20 24.49 15.55
CA GLN A 27 -17.88 23.96 15.15
C GLN A 27 -17.65 23.96 13.63
N GLU A 28 -18.68 23.69 12.83
CA GLU A 28 -18.62 23.89 11.37
C GLU A 28 -18.51 25.38 11.01
N LEU A 29 -19.06 26.29 11.82
CA LEU A 29 -18.90 27.74 11.62
C LEU A 29 -17.51 28.25 12.04
N ASP A 30 -16.86 27.68 13.06
CA ASP A 30 -15.49 28.06 13.46
C ASP A 30 -14.41 27.42 12.56
N GLU A 31 -14.56 26.17 12.13
CA GLU A 31 -13.57 25.51 11.24
C GLU A 31 -13.70 25.91 9.76
N LEU A 32 -14.91 26.25 9.27
CA LEU A 32 -15.04 26.85 7.91
C LEU A 32 -14.75 28.36 7.89
N ALA A 33 -14.76 29.05 9.04
CA ALA A 33 -14.37 30.45 9.11
C ALA A 33 -12.85 30.61 8.96
N ASP A 34 -12.03 29.74 9.57
CA ASP A 34 -10.57 29.91 9.55
C ASP A 34 -9.96 29.58 8.17
N ASP A 35 -10.44 28.51 7.51
CA ASP A 35 -9.91 28.08 6.21
C ASP A 35 -10.46 28.88 5.01
N ARG A 36 -11.61 29.58 5.14
CA ARG A 36 -12.07 30.56 4.14
C ARG A 36 -11.60 32.00 4.41
N MET A 37 -11.34 32.38 5.67
CA MET A 37 -10.81 33.72 6.00
C MET A 37 -9.33 33.90 5.66
N ALA A 38 -8.57 32.82 5.53
CA ALA A 38 -7.17 32.90 5.07
C ALA A 38 -7.03 33.24 3.57
N LEU A 39 -8.11 33.09 2.77
CA LEU A 39 -8.09 33.35 1.32
C LEU A 39 -9.02 34.48 0.86
N VAL A 40 -9.80 35.09 1.78
CA VAL A 40 -10.72 36.21 1.48
C VAL A 40 -10.64 37.28 2.58
N SER A 41 -9.44 37.70 2.97
CA SER A 41 -9.30 38.96 3.73
C SER A 41 -9.54 40.15 2.79
N GLY A 42 -10.81 40.44 2.47
CA GLY A 42 -11.12 41.66 1.71
C GLY A 42 -12.50 41.84 1.10
N ILE A 43 -13.52 40.99 1.32
CA ILE A 43 -14.86 41.24 0.78
C ILE A 43 -15.93 41.01 1.84
N SER A 44 -16.45 42.13 2.36
CA SER A 44 -17.64 42.20 3.22
C SER A 44 -18.89 41.77 2.45
N LEU A 45 -19.68 40.88 3.06
CA LEU A 45 -21.04 40.55 2.62
C LEU A 45 -22.01 41.62 3.11
N ASP A 46 -22.24 42.64 2.28
CA ASP A 46 -23.42 43.51 2.37
C ASP A 46 -23.93 43.76 0.92
N PRO A 47 -25.12 43.26 0.51
CA PRO A 47 -25.51 43.21 -0.90
C PRO A 47 -25.92 44.56 -1.52
N GLU A 48 -25.92 45.65 -0.76
CA GLU A 48 -26.19 47.01 -1.27
C GLU A 48 -24.98 47.97 -1.17
N ALA A 49 -23.83 47.49 -0.71
CA ALA A 49 -22.57 48.25 -0.69
C ALA A 49 -21.58 47.83 -1.80
N ALA A 50 -22.04 47.05 -2.78
CA ALA A 50 -21.24 46.46 -3.86
C ALA A 50 -20.89 47.45 -5.00
N ILE A 51 -20.65 48.72 -4.66
CA ILE A 51 -19.90 49.67 -5.50
C ILE A 51 -18.85 50.34 -4.61
N CYS A 52 -17.94 49.54 -4.06
CA CYS A 52 -16.67 50.05 -3.53
C CYS A 52 -15.54 49.47 -4.37
N VAL A 53 -15.21 50.23 -5.41
CA VAL A 53 -13.99 50.10 -6.22
C VAL A 53 -12.80 50.03 -5.27
N THR A 54 -12.21 48.84 -5.09
CA THR A 54 -10.83 48.74 -4.60
C THR A 54 -9.96 49.42 -5.64
N LYS A 55 -9.67 50.70 -5.45
CA LYS A 55 -8.70 51.48 -6.21
C LYS A 55 -7.29 50.95 -5.94
N ARG A 56 -6.97 49.74 -6.39
CA ARG A 56 -5.63 49.46 -6.87
C ARG A 56 -5.72 49.47 -8.37
N LEU A 57 -5.17 50.52 -8.96
CA LEU A 57 -5.03 50.62 -10.41
C LEU A 57 -4.39 49.32 -10.91
N PRO A 58 -4.90 48.70 -11.97
CA PRO A 58 -4.27 47.54 -12.57
C PRO A 58 -2.78 47.83 -12.77
N PRO A 59 -1.88 46.88 -12.47
CA PRO A 59 -0.46 47.06 -12.70
C PRO A 59 -0.20 47.63 -14.10
N LYS A 60 0.60 48.70 -14.19
CA LYS A 60 0.84 49.44 -15.44
C LYS A 60 1.40 48.61 -16.61
N TRP A 61 1.77 47.34 -16.36
CA TRP A 61 2.21 46.40 -17.39
C TRP A 61 1.05 45.61 -18.01
N ILE A 62 -0.13 45.58 -17.40
CA ILE A 62 -1.33 44.91 -17.96
C ILE A 62 -1.74 45.57 -19.28
N ASP A 63 -1.75 46.90 -19.35
CA ASP A 63 -2.03 47.64 -20.59
C ASP A 63 -1.07 47.23 -21.72
N GLY A 64 0.21 46.98 -21.38
CA GLY A 64 1.21 46.49 -22.34
C GLY A 64 0.98 45.04 -22.77
N VAL A 65 0.43 44.19 -21.89
CA VAL A 65 0.06 42.81 -22.22
C VAL A 65 -1.16 42.80 -23.15
N GLU A 66 -2.15 43.67 -22.91
CA GLU A 66 -3.31 43.81 -23.77
C GLU A 66 -2.94 44.34 -25.16
N GLU A 67 -2.04 45.33 -25.25
CA GLU A 67 -1.50 45.82 -26.53
C GLU A 67 -0.81 44.70 -27.31
N ILE A 68 0.03 43.89 -26.67
CA ILE A 68 0.70 42.75 -27.32
C ILE A 68 -0.31 41.71 -27.79
N ARG A 69 -1.33 41.39 -26.97
CA ARG A 69 -2.38 40.42 -27.35
C ARG A 69 -3.22 40.92 -28.53
N TYR A 70 -3.48 42.22 -28.60
CA TYR A 70 -4.16 42.84 -29.72
C TYR A 70 -3.33 42.73 -31.01
N GLU A 71 -2.05 43.08 -30.95
CA GLU A 71 -1.16 42.98 -32.12
C GLU A 71 -0.94 41.53 -32.57
N VAL A 72 -0.84 40.58 -31.64
CA VAL A 72 -0.83 39.14 -31.95
C VAL A 72 -2.09 38.70 -32.70
N SER A 73 -3.25 39.22 -32.32
CA SER A 73 -4.52 38.93 -33.01
C SER A 73 -4.56 39.55 -34.41
N ARG A 74 -4.02 40.75 -34.56
CA ARG A 74 -3.88 41.44 -35.85
C ARG A 74 -2.92 40.70 -36.80
N ILE A 75 -1.80 40.18 -36.30
CA ILE A 75 -0.87 39.32 -37.06
C ILE A 75 -1.60 38.08 -37.57
N LYS A 76 -2.37 37.39 -36.72
CA LYS A 76 -3.16 36.21 -37.12
C LYS A 76 -4.15 36.53 -38.24
N GLN A 77 -4.83 37.68 -38.16
CA GLN A 77 -5.76 38.12 -39.19
C GLN A 77 -5.04 38.40 -40.51
N LYS A 78 -3.93 39.16 -40.48
CA LYS A 78 -3.14 39.49 -41.67
C LYS A 78 -2.49 38.26 -42.31
N MET A 79 -2.04 37.29 -41.52
CA MET A 79 -1.55 36.00 -42.03
C MET A 79 -2.64 35.22 -42.78
N LYS A 80 -3.90 35.30 -42.33
CA LYS A 80 -5.04 34.68 -43.03
C LYS A 80 -5.37 35.41 -44.34
N GLU A 81 -5.30 36.74 -44.34
CA GLU A 81 -5.43 37.56 -45.56
C GLU A 81 -4.33 37.22 -46.57
N LEU A 82 -3.08 37.14 -46.12
CA LEU A 82 -1.93 36.74 -46.94
C LEU A 82 -2.08 35.33 -47.52
N ALA A 83 -2.52 34.35 -46.73
CA ALA A 83 -2.80 33.00 -47.22
C ALA A 83 -3.87 33.00 -48.32
N SER A 84 -4.91 33.83 -48.20
CA SER A 84 -5.93 33.98 -49.24
C SER A 84 -5.41 34.64 -50.52
N LEU A 85 -4.46 35.58 -50.40
CA LEU A 85 -3.78 36.18 -51.55
C LEU A 85 -2.83 35.17 -52.22
N HIS A 86 -2.08 34.40 -51.44
CA HIS A 86 -1.24 33.30 -51.96
C HIS A 86 -2.08 32.28 -52.75
N ASP A 87 -3.23 31.85 -52.21
CA ASP A 87 -4.11 30.90 -52.91
C ASP A 87 -4.77 31.50 -54.15
N LYS A 88 -5.16 32.78 -54.13
CA LYS A 88 -5.68 33.47 -55.32
C LYS A 88 -4.62 33.57 -56.42
N HIS A 89 -3.40 33.94 -56.05
CA HIS A 89 -2.28 34.07 -56.99
C HIS A 89 -1.89 32.71 -57.60
N LEU A 90 -1.85 31.66 -56.78
CA LEU A 90 -1.51 30.30 -57.23
C LEU A 90 -2.57 29.68 -58.16
N ASN A 91 -3.85 30.03 -58.00
CA ASN A 91 -4.95 29.44 -58.77
C ASN A 91 -5.38 30.28 -60.00
N ARG A 92 -4.63 31.31 -60.37
CA ARG A 92 -4.95 32.22 -61.49
C ARG A 92 -4.64 31.61 -62.88
N PRO A 93 -5.48 31.82 -63.92
CA PRO A 93 -5.17 31.49 -65.32
C PRO A 93 -4.04 32.37 -65.90
N THR A 94 -3.20 31.79 -66.77
CA THR A 94 -1.87 32.29 -67.21
C THR A 94 -1.82 33.49 -68.17
N LEU A 95 -2.92 34.21 -68.44
CA LEU A 95 -2.98 35.20 -69.53
C LEU A 95 -3.21 36.66 -69.08
N ASP A 96 -3.06 36.95 -67.79
CA ASP A 96 -3.36 38.27 -67.25
C ASP A 96 -2.29 38.65 -66.22
N ASP A 97 -1.34 39.50 -66.61
CA ASP A 97 -0.26 40.05 -65.77
C ASP A 97 -0.69 41.40 -65.21
N SER A 98 -1.48 41.38 -64.13
CA SER A 98 -1.72 42.60 -63.34
C SER A 98 -0.75 42.63 -62.16
N SER A 99 0.19 43.59 -62.19
CA SER A 99 1.19 43.84 -61.14
C SER A 99 0.60 44.22 -59.77
N GLU A 100 -0.71 44.42 -59.69
CA GLU A 100 -1.43 44.87 -58.49
C GLU A 100 -1.50 43.80 -57.39
N GLU A 101 -1.64 42.52 -57.73
CA GLU A 101 -1.78 41.44 -56.74
C GLU A 101 -0.43 41.03 -56.12
N GLU A 102 0.63 40.99 -56.93
CA GLU A 102 2.01 40.80 -56.43
C GLU A 102 2.41 41.94 -55.49
N HIS A 103 2.07 43.17 -55.87
CA HIS A 103 2.29 44.32 -55.01
C HIS A 103 1.47 44.24 -53.71
N ALA A 104 0.24 43.73 -53.76
CA ALA A 104 -0.57 43.50 -52.54
C ALA A 104 0.03 42.41 -51.62
N ILE A 105 0.61 41.34 -52.18
CA ILE A 105 1.31 40.30 -51.41
C ILE A 105 2.58 40.88 -50.76
N GLU A 106 3.34 41.71 -51.48
CA GLU A 106 4.53 42.36 -50.96
C GLU A 106 4.19 43.32 -49.81
N ILE A 107 3.18 44.18 -50.00
CA ILE A 107 2.71 45.12 -48.97
C ILE A 107 2.25 44.37 -47.72
N THR A 108 1.42 43.33 -47.86
CA THR A 108 0.91 42.56 -46.71
C THR A 108 2.02 41.78 -46.00
N THR A 109 3.03 41.28 -46.72
CA THR A 109 4.22 40.63 -46.14
C THR A 109 5.08 41.63 -45.35
N GLN A 110 5.28 42.83 -45.89
CA GLN A 110 5.98 43.91 -45.20
C GLN A 110 5.22 44.37 -43.93
N GLU A 111 3.89 44.53 -44.01
CA GLU A 111 3.04 44.85 -42.86
C GLU A 111 3.16 43.80 -41.74
N ILE A 112 3.06 42.51 -42.08
CA ILE A 112 3.19 41.41 -41.10
C ILE A 112 4.57 41.44 -40.44
N THR A 113 5.63 41.67 -41.21
CA THR A 113 7.01 41.75 -40.70
C THR A 113 7.19 42.94 -39.75
N GLN A 114 6.61 44.10 -40.07
CA GLN A 114 6.59 45.27 -39.18
C GLN A 114 5.83 44.99 -37.88
N LEU A 115 4.69 44.29 -37.94
CA LEU A 115 3.91 43.89 -36.78
C LEU A 115 4.69 42.92 -35.88
N PHE A 116 5.41 41.95 -36.45
CA PHE A 116 6.29 41.05 -35.68
C PHE A 116 7.40 41.82 -34.95
N HIS A 117 8.07 42.78 -35.61
CA HIS A 117 9.09 43.62 -34.96
C HIS A 117 8.50 44.51 -33.87
N ARG A 118 7.29 45.05 -34.06
CA ARG A 118 6.59 45.84 -33.03
C ARG A 118 6.25 44.98 -31.81
N CYS A 119 5.70 43.78 -32.00
CA CYS A 119 5.42 42.82 -30.93
C CYS A 119 6.70 42.42 -30.17
N GLN A 120 7.79 42.13 -30.89
CA GLN A 120 9.06 41.73 -30.28
C GLN A 120 9.65 42.85 -29.40
N ARG A 121 9.61 44.10 -29.88
CA ARG A 121 10.03 45.27 -29.08
C ARG A 121 9.12 45.50 -27.87
N ALA A 122 7.81 45.32 -28.02
CA ALA A 122 6.84 45.46 -26.94
C ALA A 122 7.07 44.41 -25.83
N VAL A 123 7.31 43.14 -26.18
CA VAL A 123 7.64 42.06 -25.24
C VAL A 123 8.97 42.33 -24.52
N GLN A 124 10.00 42.81 -25.22
CA GLN A 124 11.29 43.19 -24.61
C GLN A 124 11.15 44.38 -23.66
N THR A 125 10.31 45.36 -24.00
CA THR A 125 10.01 46.52 -23.15
C THR A 125 9.19 46.12 -21.92
N LEU A 126 8.33 45.11 -22.03
CA LEU A 126 7.61 44.54 -20.89
C LEU A 126 8.58 43.84 -19.92
N HIS A 127 9.59 43.16 -20.46
CA HIS A 127 10.62 42.48 -19.67
C HIS A 127 11.50 43.47 -18.89
N SER A 128 11.85 44.62 -19.47
CA SER A 128 12.65 45.65 -18.78
C SER A 128 11.88 46.40 -17.68
N LYS A 129 10.55 46.51 -17.78
CA LYS A 129 9.66 47.05 -16.73
C LYS A 129 9.55 46.17 -15.47
N SER A 130 10.13 44.97 -15.47
CA SER A 130 10.19 44.04 -14.32
C SER A 130 10.97 44.58 -13.09
N ARG A 131 11.68 45.71 -13.21
CA ARG A 131 12.49 46.29 -12.13
C ARG A 131 11.67 47.06 -11.09
N SER A 132 10.43 47.45 -11.39
CA SER A 132 9.58 48.27 -10.50
C SER A 132 8.40 47.51 -9.88
N CYS A 133 8.41 46.18 -9.88
CA CYS A 133 7.30 45.32 -9.43
C CYS A 133 7.63 44.57 -8.14
N THR A 134 6.59 44.22 -7.37
CA THR A 134 6.71 43.35 -6.20
C THR A 134 7.14 41.92 -6.59
N ASP A 135 7.69 41.13 -5.66
CA ASP A 135 8.24 39.79 -5.98
C ASP A 135 7.19 38.81 -6.53
N GLN A 136 5.95 38.88 -6.04
CA GLN A 136 4.83 38.10 -6.58
C GLN A 136 4.43 38.55 -8.00
N GLU A 137 4.37 39.87 -8.25
CA GLU A 137 4.09 40.41 -9.59
C GLU A 137 5.22 40.12 -10.58
N ARG A 138 6.48 40.08 -10.12
CA ARG A 138 7.64 39.73 -10.94
C ARG A 138 7.55 38.28 -11.44
N GLN A 139 7.13 37.35 -10.57
CA GLN A 139 6.96 35.95 -10.95
C GLN A 139 5.81 35.77 -11.95
N LEU A 140 4.69 36.46 -11.72
CA LEU A 140 3.55 36.48 -12.64
C LEU A 140 3.93 37.09 -14.01
N LEU A 141 4.62 38.23 -14.01
CA LEU A 141 5.08 38.90 -15.23
C LEU A 141 6.05 38.01 -16.02
N LYS A 142 6.97 37.29 -15.35
CA LYS A 142 7.89 36.35 -16.01
C LYS A 142 7.14 35.22 -16.73
N ASN A 143 6.10 34.68 -16.11
CA ASN A 143 5.27 33.65 -16.72
C ASN A 143 4.46 34.20 -17.90
N VAL A 144 3.90 35.40 -17.78
CA VAL A 144 3.15 36.07 -18.85
C VAL A 144 4.04 36.41 -20.05
N VAL A 145 5.23 36.97 -19.81
CA VAL A 145 6.24 37.25 -20.86
C VAL A 145 6.64 35.98 -21.58
N SER A 146 6.90 34.89 -20.84
CA SER A 146 7.28 33.61 -21.43
C SER A 146 6.16 33.04 -22.31
N SER A 147 4.90 33.14 -21.87
CA SER A 147 3.74 32.71 -22.65
C SER A 147 3.51 33.55 -23.92
N LEU A 148 3.68 34.87 -23.84
CA LEU A 148 3.58 35.78 -24.99
C LEU A 148 4.72 35.55 -25.99
N ALA A 149 5.94 35.35 -25.51
CA ALA A 149 7.11 35.04 -26.34
C ALA A 149 6.93 33.71 -27.08
N GLN A 150 6.42 32.67 -26.39
CA GLN A 150 6.09 31.40 -27.03
C GLN A 150 5.03 31.56 -28.13
N SER A 151 3.95 32.29 -27.83
CA SER A 151 2.88 32.55 -28.81
C SER A 151 3.38 33.30 -30.05
N LEU A 152 4.30 34.25 -29.87
CA LEU A 152 4.92 35.00 -30.96
C LEU A 152 5.87 34.12 -31.79
N GLN A 153 6.62 33.24 -31.13
CA GLN A 153 7.52 32.29 -31.78
C GLN A 153 6.74 31.31 -32.66
N ASP A 154 5.65 30.73 -32.13
CA ASP A 154 4.79 29.79 -32.86
C ASP A 154 4.18 30.45 -34.11
N LEU A 155 3.77 31.72 -34.00
CA LEU A 155 3.28 32.52 -35.13
C LEU A 155 4.37 32.81 -36.16
N SER A 156 5.58 33.14 -35.71
CA SER A 156 6.72 33.39 -36.60
C SER A 156 7.10 32.13 -37.38
N THR A 157 7.10 30.96 -36.73
CA THR A 157 7.33 29.68 -37.40
C THR A 157 6.23 29.37 -38.41
N SER A 158 4.96 29.61 -38.07
CA SER A 158 3.84 29.39 -38.99
C SER A 158 3.92 30.30 -40.22
N PHE A 159 4.29 31.58 -40.03
CA PHE A 159 4.47 32.53 -41.11
C PHE A 159 5.60 32.14 -42.07
N ARG A 160 6.76 31.73 -41.53
CA ARG A 160 7.91 31.27 -42.35
C ARG A 160 7.60 30.02 -43.14
N HIS A 161 6.88 29.05 -42.56
CA HIS A 161 6.44 27.86 -43.28
C HIS A 161 5.47 28.23 -44.41
N GLY A 162 4.46 29.07 -44.15
CA GLY A 162 3.51 29.52 -45.17
C GLY A 162 4.15 30.27 -46.34
N GLN A 163 5.17 31.10 -46.06
CA GLN A 163 5.97 31.78 -47.09
C GLN A 163 6.87 30.82 -47.88
N SER A 164 7.55 29.90 -47.19
CA SER A 164 8.39 28.90 -47.85
C SER A 164 7.57 27.99 -48.77
N ASP A 165 6.36 27.59 -48.35
CA ASP A 165 5.47 26.75 -49.14
C ASP A 165 4.94 27.48 -50.38
N TYR A 166 4.62 28.77 -50.24
CA TYR A 166 4.23 29.63 -51.36
C TYR A 166 5.36 29.75 -52.40
N LEU A 167 6.58 30.07 -51.98
CA LEU A 167 7.75 30.18 -52.87
C LEU A 167 8.06 28.86 -53.59
N LYS A 168 7.97 27.73 -52.89
CA LYS A 168 8.13 26.40 -53.50
C LYS A 168 7.07 26.12 -54.57
N ARG A 169 5.81 26.47 -54.31
CA ARG A 169 4.72 26.28 -55.26
C ARG A 169 4.83 27.22 -56.48
N MET A 170 5.31 28.44 -56.28
CA MET A 170 5.64 29.38 -57.37
C MET A 170 6.77 28.85 -58.25
N LYS A 171 7.88 28.39 -57.66
CA LYS A 171 8.99 27.80 -58.40
C LYS A 171 8.57 26.57 -59.21
N ASN A 172 7.77 25.68 -58.61
CA ASN A 172 7.19 24.52 -59.28
C ASN A 172 6.20 24.88 -60.40
N ARG A 173 5.66 26.11 -60.42
CA ARG A 173 4.79 26.64 -61.47
C ARG A 173 5.61 27.22 -62.63
N GLU A 174 6.68 27.97 -62.32
CA GLU A 174 7.64 28.47 -63.33
C GLU A 174 8.39 27.34 -64.03
N GLU A 175 8.78 26.29 -63.32
CA GLU A 175 9.42 25.11 -63.93
C GLU A 175 8.44 24.39 -64.87
N ARG A 176 7.15 24.33 -64.53
CA ARG A 176 6.10 23.77 -65.39
C ARG A 176 5.75 24.66 -66.60
N SER A 177 5.79 25.98 -66.46
CA SER A 177 5.57 26.89 -67.61
C SER A 177 6.75 26.89 -68.57
N LYS A 178 7.99 26.84 -68.07
CA LYS A 178 9.19 26.67 -68.90
C LYS A 178 9.14 25.37 -69.72
N HIS A 179 8.71 24.26 -69.12
CA HIS A 179 8.51 23.01 -69.85
C HIS A 179 7.40 23.05 -70.93
N PHE A 180 6.46 24.00 -70.87
CA PHE A 180 5.41 24.15 -71.88
C PHE A 180 5.82 25.07 -73.05
N PHE A 181 6.69 26.06 -72.82
CA PHE A 181 7.21 26.95 -73.86
C PHE A 181 8.45 26.43 -74.59
N ASP A 182 9.21 25.48 -74.02
CA ASP A 182 10.40 24.89 -74.66
C ASP A 182 10.09 23.83 -75.74
N THR A 183 8.81 23.53 -76.01
CA THR A 183 8.44 22.58 -77.07
C THR A 183 7.70 23.27 -78.22
N SER A 184 8.47 23.56 -79.29
CA SER A 184 8.07 24.01 -80.65
C SER A 184 7.75 25.52 -80.77
N VAL A 185 8.28 26.34 -81.69
CA VAL A 185 8.94 26.24 -83.02
C VAL A 185 9.81 27.52 -83.20
N PRO A 186 10.92 27.51 -83.95
CA PRO A 186 11.79 28.69 -84.12
C PRO A 186 11.11 29.74 -85.00
N LEU A 187 10.89 30.94 -84.44
CA LEU A 187 10.48 32.11 -85.20
C LEU A 187 11.53 33.21 -85.03
N MET A 188 11.88 33.74 -86.20
CA MET A 188 12.93 34.68 -86.52
C MET A 188 12.86 36.00 -85.74
N ASP A 189 14.02 36.49 -85.34
CA ASP A 189 14.35 37.88 -84.99
C ASP A 189 15.89 37.92 -84.79
N ASP A 190 16.71 38.89 -85.18
CA ASP A 190 16.66 40.02 -86.09
C ASP A 190 18.14 40.42 -86.28
N GLY A 191 18.52 41.07 -87.40
CA GLY A 191 19.91 41.51 -87.55
C GLY A 191 20.21 42.19 -88.88
N GLU A 192 20.00 43.51 -88.91
CA GLU A 192 20.45 44.42 -89.95
C GLU A 192 21.97 44.39 -90.18
N ASP A 193 22.33 44.52 -91.47
CA ASP A 193 23.53 45.13 -92.07
C ASP A 193 24.92 44.86 -91.48
N THR A 194 25.70 44.02 -92.18
CA THR A 194 27.00 44.46 -92.73
C THR A 194 27.43 43.62 -93.93
N THR A 195 27.72 44.28 -95.04
CA THR A 195 28.28 43.70 -96.27
C THR A 195 29.79 43.47 -96.10
N LEU A 196 30.32 42.30 -96.55
CA LEU A 196 31.56 42.15 -97.34
C LEU A 196 31.92 40.65 -97.57
N TYR A 197 32.41 40.34 -98.79
CA TYR A 197 33.06 39.12 -99.34
C TYR A 197 33.90 38.26 -98.35
N ASP A 198 34.14 36.94 -98.49
CA ASP A 198 34.62 36.15 -99.65
C ASP A 198 34.63 34.62 -99.33
N ARG A 199 34.86 33.79 -100.36
CA ARG A 199 34.78 32.31 -100.46
C ARG A 199 35.77 31.47 -99.62
N GLY A 200 35.30 30.29 -99.18
CA GLY A 200 35.98 28.99 -99.41
C GLY A 200 36.46 28.17 -98.20
N PHE A 201 35.74 27.09 -97.84
CA PHE A 201 36.28 25.92 -97.12
C PHE A 201 35.79 24.64 -97.82
N THR A 202 36.64 23.61 -97.92
CA THR A 202 36.38 22.33 -98.61
C THR A 202 35.73 21.28 -97.69
N ASP A 203 34.80 20.48 -98.23
CA ASP A 203 33.88 19.55 -97.53
C ASP A 203 34.52 18.61 -96.49
N ASP A 204 35.78 18.19 -96.64
CA ASP A 204 36.45 17.29 -95.69
C ASP A 204 36.81 17.95 -94.34
N GLN A 205 36.92 19.28 -94.28
CA GLN A 205 37.18 19.99 -93.01
C GLN A 205 35.90 20.25 -92.20
N LEU A 206 34.73 20.23 -92.85
CA LEU A 206 33.44 20.48 -92.21
C LEU A 206 32.97 19.27 -91.39
N VAL A 207 33.18 18.06 -91.89
CA VAL A 207 32.85 16.80 -91.17
C VAL A 207 33.70 16.62 -89.91
N LEU A 208 34.96 17.04 -89.93
CA LEU A 208 35.85 16.96 -88.77
C LEU A 208 35.52 18.01 -87.70
N VAL A 209 35.08 19.21 -88.10
CA VAL A 209 34.59 20.23 -87.17
C VAL A 209 33.26 19.81 -86.58
N GLU A 210 32.35 19.23 -87.37
CA GLU A 210 31.04 18.75 -86.92
C GLU A 210 31.17 17.57 -85.93
N GLN A 211 32.10 16.63 -86.17
CA GLN A 211 32.42 15.57 -85.21
C GLN A 211 33.07 16.10 -83.93
N ASN A 212 33.97 17.09 -84.03
CA ASN A 212 34.57 17.72 -82.85
C ASN A 212 33.56 18.56 -82.06
N THR A 213 32.60 19.22 -82.72
CA THR A 213 31.55 19.99 -82.03
C THR A 213 30.60 19.08 -81.26
N VAL A 214 30.25 17.91 -81.81
CA VAL A 214 29.42 16.92 -81.08
C VAL A 214 30.15 16.36 -79.85
N LEU A 215 31.45 16.08 -79.96
CA LEU A 215 32.27 15.66 -78.82
C LEU A 215 32.44 16.77 -77.77
N VAL A 216 32.54 18.04 -78.19
CA VAL A 216 32.61 19.19 -77.28
C VAL A 216 31.27 19.40 -76.58
N GLU A 217 30.14 19.21 -77.26
CA GLU A 217 28.82 19.28 -76.63
C GLU A 217 28.58 18.13 -75.63
N GLU A 218 29.04 16.91 -75.92
CA GLU A 218 29.00 15.80 -74.96
C GLU A 218 29.87 16.08 -73.73
N ARG A 219 31.11 16.59 -73.94
CA ARG A 219 32.00 16.99 -72.86
C ARG A 219 31.44 18.15 -72.03
N GLU A 220 30.81 19.14 -72.66
CA GLU A 220 30.12 20.21 -71.94
C GLU A 220 28.96 19.67 -71.11
N ARG A 221 28.20 18.71 -71.65
CA ARG A 221 27.08 18.09 -70.93
C ARG A 221 27.58 17.31 -69.72
N GLU A 222 28.67 16.54 -69.84
CA GLU A 222 29.33 15.86 -68.72
C GLU A 222 29.87 16.86 -67.68
N ILE A 223 30.51 17.95 -68.12
CA ILE A 223 31.02 18.99 -67.22
C ILE A 223 29.87 19.66 -66.46
N ARG A 224 28.76 19.98 -67.13
CA ARG A 224 27.55 20.52 -66.45
C ARG A 224 26.99 19.54 -65.43
N GLN A 225 27.02 18.24 -65.74
CA GLN A 225 26.57 17.19 -64.82
C GLN A 225 27.48 17.05 -63.59
N ILE A 226 28.79 17.22 -63.77
CA ILE A 226 29.77 17.26 -62.67
C ILE A 226 29.58 18.53 -61.82
N VAL A 227 29.35 19.69 -62.45
CA VAL A 227 29.08 20.95 -61.75
C VAL A 227 27.80 20.84 -60.92
N GLN A 228 26.75 20.22 -61.47
CA GLN A 228 25.52 19.95 -60.73
C GLN A 228 25.79 19.00 -59.54
N SER A 229 26.53 17.92 -59.76
CA SER A 229 26.88 16.96 -58.71
C SER A 229 27.68 17.60 -57.58
N ILE A 230 28.61 18.52 -57.90
CA ILE A 230 29.39 19.27 -56.90
C ILE A 230 28.49 20.25 -56.13
N SER A 231 27.55 20.89 -56.81
CA SER A 231 26.57 21.77 -56.17
C SER A 231 25.69 20.98 -55.18
N ASP A 232 25.18 19.83 -55.58
CA ASP A 232 24.36 18.96 -54.74
C ASP A 232 25.16 18.45 -53.53
N LEU A 233 26.43 18.09 -53.72
CA LEU A 233 27.32 17.68 -52.64
C LEU A 233 27.59 18.81 -51.63
N ASN A 234 27.67 20.05 -52.11
CA ASN A 234 27.83 21.23 -51.27
C ASN A 234 26.56 21.56 -50.47
N GLU A 235 25.37 21.31 -51.05
CA GLU A 235 24.10 21.37 -50.32
C GLU A 235 24.03 20.28 -49.23
N ILE A 236 24.38 19.03 -49.55
CA ILE A 236 24.42 17.94 -48.57
C ILE A 236 25.38 18.27 -47.42
N PHE A 237 26.55 18.86 -47.70
CA PHE A 237 27.48 19.26 -46.64
C PHE A 237 26.95 20.43 -45.79
N ARG A 238 26.22 21.38 -46.39
CA ARG A 238 25.54 22.43 -45.62
C ARG A 238 24.43 21.86 -44.72
N ASP A 239 23.64 20.93 -45.24
CA ASP A 239 22.58 20.28 -44.50
C ASP A 239 23.13 19.43 -43.35
N LEU A 240 24.19 18.65 -43.61
CA LEU A 240 24.93 17.90 -42.59
C LEU A 240 25.50 18.84 -41.52
N GLY A 241 26.08 19.96 -41.92
CA GLY A 241 26.56 20.99 -41.01
C GLY A 241 25.46 21.55 -40.12
N SER A 242 24.27 21.82 -40.68
CA SER A 242 23.11 22.28 -39.91
C SER A 242 22.61 21.22 -38.93
N MET A 243 22.55 19.95 -39.37
CA MET A 243 22.07 18.84 -38.56
C MET A 243 23.04 18.52 -37.41
N ILE A 244 24.35 18.61 -37.65
CA ILE A 244 25.37 18.46 -36.60
C ILE A 244 25.22 19.57 -35.55
N VAL A 245 24.97 20.81 -35.97
CA VAL A 245 24.73 21.92 -35.04
C VAL A 245 23.43 21.70 -34.25
N GLU A 246 22.34 21.27 -34.90
CA GLU A 246 21.09 20.96 -34.21
C GLU A 246 21.26 19.80 -33.21
N GLN A 247 21.90 18.70 -33.61
CA GLN A 247 22.17 17.58 -32.71
C GLN A 247 23.13 17.96 -31.57
N GLY A 248 24.11 18.81 -31.83
CA GLY A 248 24.97 19.39 -30.80
C GLY A 248 24.16 20.15 -29.74
N THR A 249 23.19 20.98 -30.15
CA THR A 249 22.31 21.68 -29.19
C THR A 249 21.40 20.74 -28.41
N VAL A 250 21.02 19.58 -28.97
CA VAL A 250 20.26 18.55 -28.25
C VAL A 250 21.12 17.84 -27.22
N LEU A 251 22.37 17.51 -27.56
CA LEU A 251 23.35 16.92 -26.64
C LEU A 251 23.66 17.86 -25.48
N ASP A 252 23.93 19.15 -25.76
CA ASP A 252 24.19 20.16 -24.72
C ASP A 252 23.00 20.30 -23.76
N ARG A 253 21.76 20.16 -24.26
CA ARG A 253 20.55 20.16 -23.42
C ARG A 253 20.45 18.90 -22.57
N ILE A 254 20.84 17.74 -23.07
CA ILE A 254 20.86 16.49 -22.30
C ILE A 254 21.89 16.62 -21.19
N ASP A 255 23.12 17.05 -21.50
CA ASP A 255 24.18 17.22 -20.50
C ASP A 255 23.75 18.24 -19.43
N TYR A 256 23.21 19.39 -19.84
CA TYR A 256 22.66 20.36 -18.90
C TYR A 256 21.53 19.77 -18.05
N ASN A 257 20.61 19.01 -18.63
CA ASN A 257 19.51 18.39 -17.88
C ASN A 257 19.99 17.30 -16.93
N VAL A 258 21.01 16.53 -17.30
CA VAL A 258 21.63 15.49 -16.47
C VAL A 258 22.38 16.14 -15.31
N GLU A 259 23.19 17.16 -15.55
CA GLU A 259 23.86 17.94 -14.52
C GLU A 259 22.86 18.61 -13.58
N GLN A 260 21.84 19.28 -14.12
CA GLN A 260 20.77 19.89 -13.32
C GLN A 260 20.00 18.86 -12.51
N SER A 261 19.79 17.65 -13.05
CA SER A 261 19.16 16.56 -12.31
C SER A 261 20.05 16.12 -11.16
N CYS A 262 21.36 15.92 -11.39
CA CYS A 262 22.31 15.56 -10.35
C CYS A 262 22.35 16.61 -9.23
N VAL A 263 22.48 17.90 -9.57
CA VAL A 263 22.49 19.01 -8.60
C VAL A 263 21.17 19.07 -7.83
N LYS A 264 20.02 18.92 -8.50
CA LYS A 264 18.71 18.88 -7.83
C LYS A 264 18.55 17.67 -6.92
N THR A 265 19.10 16.51 -7.29
CA THR A 265 19.08 15.30 -6.45
C THR A 265 19.95 15.49 -5.21
N GLU A 266 21.15 16.07 -5.35
CA GLU A 266 22.02 16.39 -4.21
C GLU A 266 21.38 17.41 -3.25
N GLU A 267 20.81 18.49 -3.78
CA GLU A 267 20.11 19.47 -2.95
C GLU A 267 18.86 18.85 -2.29
N GLY A 268 18.12 18.03 -3.04
CA GLY A 268 17.01 17.24 -2.51
C GLY A 268 17.44 16.35 -1.33
N LEU A 269 18.60 15.69 -1.43
CA LEU A 269 19.16 14.86 -0.36
C LEU A 269 19.50 15.69 0.90
N LYS A 270 20.10 16.88 0.73
CA LYS A 270 20.38 17.79 1.85
C LYS A 270 19.11 18.26 2.55
N GLN A 271 18.08 18.62 1.79
CA GLN A 271 16.78 19.03 2.36
C GLN A 271 16.10 17.86 3.08
N LEU A 272 16.18 16.65 2.52
CA LEU A 272 15.63 15.45 3.13
C LEU A 272 16.36 15.09 4.44
N HIS A 273 17.68 15.30 4.52
CA HIS A 273 18.44 15.15 5.76
C HIS A 273 18.00 16.16 6.84
N LYS A 274 17.78 17.43 6.47
CA LYS A 274 17.25 18.43 7.40
C LYS A 274 15.85 18.08 7.90
N LEU A 275 14.97 17.65 7.00
CA LEU A 275 13.63 17.17 7.33
C LEU A 275 13.66 15.96 8.27
N TRP A 276 14.57 15.02 8.02
CA TRP A 276 14.78 13.85 8.88
C TRP A 276 15.16 14.26 10.31
N GLN A 277 16.13 15.17 10.46
CA GLN A 277 16.54 15.67 11.77
C GLN A 277 15.41 16.43 12.49
N ALA A 278 14.67 17.26 11.75
CA ALA A 278 13.51 17.97 12.29
C ALA A 278 12.42 17.00 12.76
N ALA A 279 12.10 15.97 11.97
CA ALA A 279 11.13 14.94 12.33
C ALA A 279 11.56 14.13 13.56
N LEU A 280 12.86 13.80 13.68
CA LEU A 280 13.37 13.12 14.88
C LEU A 280 13.24 13.99 16.14
N SER A 281 13.40 15.31 16.02
CA SER A 281 13.29 16.22 17.16
C SER A 281 11.86 16.41 17.68
N THR A 282 10.85 16.15 16.84
CA THR A 282 9.43 16.31 17.19
C THR A 282 8.79 15.02 17.68
N LEU A 283 9.31 13.85 17.30
CA LEU A 283 8.74 12.56 17.66
C LEU A 283 8.81 12.28 19.17
N ASN A 284 7.66 12.02 19.78
CA ASN A 284 7.60 11.54 21.16
C ASN A 284 7.34 10.02 21.22
N PRO A 285 8.29 9.20 21.70
CA PRO A 285 8.12 7.75 21.71
C PRO A 285 7.04 7.25 22.68
N ASN A 286 6.55 8.04 23.63
CA ASN A 286 5.61 7.56 24.66
C ASN A 286 4.19 8.13 24.47
N PRO A 287 3.16 7.32 24.11
CA PRO A 287 3.21 5.87 23.88
C PRO A 287 3.62 5.45 22.46
N THR A 288 3.32 6.26 21.45
CA THR A 288 3.75 6.10 20.04
C THR A 288 3.45 7.39 19.31
N ASP A 289 4.34 7.85 18.44
CA ASP A 289 4.14 9.02 17.61
C ASP A 289 4.62 8.77 16.18
N SER A 290 4.07 9.49 15.22
CA SER A 290 4.41 9.35 13.81
C SER A 290 4.44 10.70 13.11
N CYS A 291 5.49 10.94 12.34
CA CYS A 291 5.67 12.14 11.55
C CYS A 291 5.65 11.77 10.06
N PRO A 292 4.63 12.19 9.30
CA PRO A 292 4.63 12.00 7.85
C PRO A 292 5.73 12.85 7.21
N LEU A 293 6.44 12.24 6.30
CA LEU A 293 7.42 12.87 5.43
C LEU A 293 6.86 12.96 4.01
N TYR A 294 7.19 14.06 3.33
CA TYR A 294 6.98 14.21 1.89
C TYR A 294 5.55 13.84 1.42
N LEU A 295 4.58 14.73 1.66
CA LEU A 295 3.19 14.58 1.20
C LEU A 295 2.55 13.21 1.54
N ASN A 296 2.89 12.63 2.70
CA ASN A 296 2.44 11.32 3.19
C ASN A 296 2.90 10.11 2.36
N TYR A 297 3.93 10.25 1.50
CA TYR A 297 4.53 9.11 0.78
C TYR A 297 5.56 8.36 1.63
N ALA A 298 6.10 8.98 2.67
CA ALA A 298 6.94 8.34 3.66
C ALA A 298 6.45 8.74 5.06
N THR A 299 6.66 7.89 6.06
CA THR A 299 6.29 8.21 7.45
C THR A 299 7.33 7.62 8.37
N ILE A 300 7.84 8.43 9.31
CA ILE A 300 8.65 7.92 10.42
C ILE A 300 7.71 7.70 11.60
N ALA A 301 7.88 6.59 12.32
CA ALA A 301 7.17 6.35 13.56
C ALA A 301 8.13 5.87 14.66
N ALA A 302 7.88 6.34 15.88
CA ALA A 302 8.63 5.94 17.06
C ALA A 302 7.84 4.92 17.88
N LEU A 303 8.51 3.84 18.29
CA LEU A 303 7.99 2.86 19.23
C LEU A 303 8.30 3.27 20.68
N PRO A 304 7.48 2.84 21.66
CA PRO A 304 7.70 3.17 23.06
C PRO A 304 9.00 2.60 23.61
N SER A 305 9.75 3.47 24.28
CA SER A 305 11.06 3.15 24.87
C SER A 305 10.96 2.42 26.21
N ARG A 306 9.80 2.48 26.87
CA ARG A 306 9.55 1.84 28.16
C ARG A 306 8.37 0.89 28.05
N VAL A 307 8.63 -0.39 28.32
CA VAL A 307 7.60 -1.42 28.38
C VAL A 307 7.56 -2.06 29.77
N SER A 308 6.39 -2.49 30.21
CA SER A 308 6.23 -3.17 31.50
C SER A 308 6.81 -4.58 31.46
N ARG A 309 7.09 -5.16 32.64
CA ARG A 309 7.67 -6.50 32.77
C ARG A 309 6.89 -7.63 32.08
N HIS A 310 5.59 -7.44 31.90
CA HIS A 310 4.67 -8.41 31.28
C HIS A 310 4.45 -8.17 29.80
N ASN A 311 5.05 -7.12 29.23
CA ASN A 311 4.98 -6.83 27.81
C ASN A 311 6.25 -7.34 27.09
N SER A 312 6.15 -7.41 25.77
CA SER A 312 7.27 -7.71 24.89
C SER A 312 8.21 -6.51 24.80
N PRO A 313 9.55 -6.71 24.90
CA PRO A 313 10.55 -5.66 24.67
C PRO A 313 10.35 -4.90 23.35
N SER A 314 9.97 -5.61 22.28
CA SER A 314 9.82 -5.06 20.93
C SER A 314 8.58 -4.17 20.74
N ALA A 315 7.72 -4.04 21.76
CA ALA A 315 6.47 -3.27 21.67
C ALA A 315 5.58 -3.68 20.46
N ALA A 316 5.63 -4.94 20.04
CA ALA A 316 5.00 -5.50 18.84
C ALA A 316 3.53 -5.07 18.58
N GLN A 317 2.74 -4.91 19.64
CA GLN A 317 1.33 -4.50 19.55
C GLN A 317 1.18 -3.07 19.01
N PHE A 318 2.07 -2.17 19.41
CA PHE A 318 2.11 -0.79 18.93
C PHE A 318 2.55 -0.71 17.48
N LEU A 319 3.54 -1.53 17.08
CA LEU A 319 4.00 -1.64 15.71
C LEU A 319 2.86 -2.02 14.76
N THR A 320 2.05 -3.03 15.12
CA THR A 320 0.90 -3.44 14.30
C THR A 320 -0.08 -2.28 14.07
N ARG A 321 -0.33 -1.47 15.11
CA ARG A 321 -1.22 -0.30 15.02
C ARG A 321 -0.64 0.81 14.16
N LEU A 322 0.65 1.11 14.32
CA LEU A 322 1.36 2.10 13.53
C LEU A 322 1.36 1.72 12.05
N VAL A 323 1.72 0.49 11.71
CA VAL A 323 1.73 0.00 10.32
C VAL A 323 0.33 0.10 9.69
N ARG A 324 -0.75 -0.13 10.44
CA ARG A 324 -2.11 0.03 9.92
C ARG A 324 -2.52 1.49 9.67
N ASN A 325 -2.06 2.41 10.50
CA ASN A 325 -2.48 3.81 10.46
C ASN A 325 -1.59 4.70 9.58
N CYS A 326 -0.29 4.40 9.54
CA CYS A 326 0.73 5.28 8.97
C CYS A 326 1.15 4.88 7.55
N LEU A 327 0.71 3.72 7.05
CA LEU A 327 1.16 3.26 5.73
C LEU A 327 0.54 4.09 4.60
N PRO A 328 1.36 4.61 3.67
CA PRO A 328 0.88 5.32 2.50
C PRO A 328 -0.06 4.46 1.62
N GLY A 329 -0.90 5.15 0.84
CA GLY A 329 -1.60 4.53 -0.28
C GLY A 329 -0.61 3.99 -1.33
N GLY A 330 -0.99 2.97 -2.11
CA GLY A 330 -0.16 2.41 -3.18
C GLY A 330 -0.12 0.89 -3.22
N THR A 331 0.37 0.35 -4.34
CA THR A 331 0.54 -1.09 -4.62
C THR A 331 1.82 -1.65 -4.02
N ASN A 332 2.93 -0.91 -4.12
CA ASN A 332 4.23 -1.28 -3.58
C ASN A 332 4.52 -0.47 -2.31
N ARG A 333 4.88 -1.18 -1.23
CA ARG A 333 5.14 -0.60 0.09
C ARG A 333 6.45 -1.14 0.60
N CYS A 334 7.29 -0.27 1.16
CA CYS A 334 8.52 -0.65 1.84
C CYS A 334 8.40 -0.24 3.32
N ILE A 335 8.74 -1.15 4.22
CA ILE A 335 8.81 -0.91 5.66
C ILE A 335 10.25 -1.15 6.09
N LEU A 336 10.93 -0.09 6.52
CA LEU A 336 12.24 -0.18 7.16
C LEU A 336 12.05 -0.27 8.67
N MET A 337 12.33 -1.43 9.25
CA MET A 337 12.26 -1.67 10.69
C MET A 337 13.65 -1.54 11.30
N VAL A 338 13.83 -0.54 12.17
CA VAL A 338 15.06 -0.35 12.95
C VAL A 338 14.86 -1.00 14.32
N CYS A 339 15.60 -2.07 14.62
CA CYS A 339 15.47 -2.77 15.91
C CYS A 339 16.72 -3.58 16.29
N GLU A 340 16.76 -4.07 17.53
CA GLU A 340 17.79 -5.03 17.94
C GLU A 340 17.50 -6.44 17.39
N ARG A 341 18.55 -7.26 17.25
CA ARG A 341 18.43 -8.61 16.69
C ARG A 341 17.42 -9.50 17.43
N SER A 342 17.31 -9.36 18.76
CA SER A 342 16.35 -10.12 19.57
C SER A 342 14.89 -9.76 19.30
N GLU A 343 14.62 -8.61 18.68
CA GLU A 343 13.26 -8.10 18.46
C GLU A 343 12.73 -8.39 17.06
N VAL A 344 13.61 -8.78 16.13
CA VAL A 344 13.29 -9.03 14.71
C VAL A 344 12.09 -9.97 14.56
N PHE A 345 12.07 -11.08 15.29
CA PHE A 345 11.00 -12.08 15.19
C PHE A 345 9.64 -11.49 15.58
N ALA A 346 9.55 -10.85 16.75
CA ALA A 346 8.31 -10.22 17.20
C ALA A 346 7.84 -9.09 16.28
N SER A 347 8.77 -8.28 15.77
CA SER A 347 8.47 -7.19 14.84
C SER A 347 7.97 -7.70 13.50
N ALA A 348 8.57 -8.76 12.94
CA ALA A 348 8.09 -9.42 11.73
C ALA A 348 6.66 -9.94 11.90
N CYS A 349 6.39 -10.63 13.02
CA CYS A 349 5.07 -11.15 13.36
C CYS A 349 4.03 -10.02 13.48
N ALA A 350 4.38 -8.90 14.12
CA ALA A 350 3.52 -7.71 14.22
C ALA A 350 3.20 -7.08 12.85
N ILE A 351 4.21 -6.92 11.99
CA ILE A 351 4.02 -6.40 10.63
C ILE A 351 3.10 -7.33 9.83
N ALA A 352 3.27 -8.65 9.93
CA ALA A 352 2.40 -9.62 9.26
C ALA A 352 0.92 -9.46 9.66
N ARG A 353 0.63 -9.22 10.94
CA ARG A 353 -0.74 -8.98 11.46
C ARG A 353 -1.36 -7.69 10.92
N ALA A 354 -0.56 -6.72 10.45
CA ALA A 354 -1.08 -5.49 9.89
C ALA A 354 -1.73 -5.68 8.50
N PHE A 355 -1.50 -6.82 7.83
CA PHE A 355 -1.94 -7.10 6.46
C PHE A 355 -2.91 -8.29 6.38
N PRO A 356 -4.20 -8.10 6.76
CA PRO A 356 -5.21 -9.15 6.67
C PRO A 356 -5.46 -9.59 5.22
N LEU A 357 -5.70 -10.88 5.03
CA LEU A 357 -5.98 -11.46 3.71
C LEU A 357 -7.46 -11.40 3.33
N PHE A 358 -8.36 -11.48 4.30
CA PHE A 358 -9.79 -11.57 4.04
C PHE A 358 -10.42 -10.16 3.88
N THR A 359 -11.12 -9.93 2.78
CA THR A 359 -12.00 -8.78 2.60
C THR A 359 -13.06 -9.06 1.55
N GLN A 360 -14.32 -8.70 1.83
CA GLN A 360 -15.44 -8.73 0.87
C GLN A 360 -15.94 -7.31 0.54
N ARG A 361 -15.11 -6.28 0.73
CA ARG A 361 -15.46 -4.91 0.35
C ARG A 361 -15.49 -4.79 -1.18
N SER A 362 -16.61 -4.31 -1.75
CA SER A 362 -16.80 -4.21 -3.21
C SER A 362 -15.73 -3.36 -3.91
N SER A 363 -15.20 -2.33 -3.24
CA SER A 363 -14.10 -1.49 -3.77
C SER A 363 -12.74 -2.19 -3.74
N ALA A 364 -12.53 -3.14 -2.82
CA ALA A 364 -11.32 -3.95 -2.75
C ALA A 364 -11.36 -5.11 -3.76
N SER A 365 -12.54 -5.71 -3.98
CA SER A 365 -12.74 -6.77 -4.97
C SER A 365 -12.54 -6.32 -6.43
N ARG A 366 -12.61 -5.01 -6.71
CA ARG A 366 -12.32 -4.43 -8.05
C ARG A 366 -10.82 -4.21 -8.30
N ARG A 367 -9.97 -4.28 -7.26
CA ARG A 367 -8.52 -4.12 -7.40
C ARG A 367 -7.89 -5.50 -7.63
N THR A 368 -7.59 -5.82 -8.88
CA THR A 368 -6.88 -7.04 -9.30
C THR A 368 -5.37 -6.97 -9.06
N GLU A 369 -4.83 -5.80 -8.71
CA GLU A 369 -3.39 -5.61 -8.50
C GLU A 369 -2.93 -6.23 -7.17
N LYS A 370 -1.94 -7.12 -7.27
CA LYS A 370 -1.23 -7.67 -6.11
C LYS A 370 -0.51 -6.54 -5.39
N LYS A 371 -0.78 -6.38 -4.09
CA LYS A 371 -0.03 -5.47 -3.23
C LYS A 371 1.26 -6.16 -2.80
N SER A 372 2.40 -5.54 -3.08
CA SER A 372 3.70 -5.99 -2.60
C SER A 372 4.10 -5.18 -1.37
N VAL A 373 4.51 -5.88 -0.31
CA VAL A 373 5.05 -5.26 0.90
C VAL A 373 6.43 -5.86 1.12
N ILE A 374 7.45 -5.01 1.04
CA ILE A 374 8.83 -5.35 1.32
C ILE A 374 9.15 -4.88 2.74
N VAL A 375 9.74 -5.75 3.55
CA VAL A 375 10.15 -5.43 4.92
C VAL A 375 11.65 -5.61 5.01
N GLU A 376 12.35 -4.54 5.37
CA GLU A 376 13.79 -4.53 5.56
C GLU A 376 14.10 -4.30 7.04
N PHE A 377 15.00 -5.12 7.61
CA PHE A 377 15.44 -5.00 9.00
C PHE A 377 16.81 -4.35 9.04
N PHE A 378 16.87 -3.17 9.67
CA PHE A 378 18.12 -2.48 9.95
C PHE A 378 18.50 -2.70 11.41
N LEU A 379 19.52 -3.53 11.64
CA LEU A 379 19.90 -3.95 12.99
C LEU A 379 20.81 -2.93 13.67
N VAL A 380 20.45 -2.60 14.91
CA VAL A 380 21.23 -1.73 15.81
C VAL A 380 21.66 -2.49 17.07
N GLY A 381 22.74 -2.03 17.71
CA GLY A 381 23.28 -2.64 18.94
C GLY A 381 24.49 -3.57 18.71
N GLN A 382 24.56 -4.66 19.48
CA GLN A 382 25.57 -5.71 19.33
C GLN A 382 25.07 -6.72 18.27
N ASN A 383 25.96 -7.17 17.37
CA ASN A 383 25.66 -8.06 16.23
C ASN A 383 24.81 -7.44 15.10
N ASN A 384 25.25 -6.30 14.56
CA ASN A 384 24.59 -5.57 13.45
C ASN A 384 24.92 -6.15 12.06
N GLY A 385 25.38 -7.40 11.99
CA GLY A 385 25.57 -8.09 10.72
C GLY A 385 24.22 -8.33 10.02
N PRO A 386 24.23 -8.64 8.71
CA PRO A 386 23.01 -8.95 7.97
C PRO A 386 22.26 -10.13 8.61
N VAL A 387 20.93 -10.13 8.45
CA VAL A 387 20.09 -11.26 8.87
C VAL A 387 20.36 -12.42 7.92
N GLU A 388 20.60 -13.61 8.47
CA GLU A 388 20.85 -14.83 7.71
C GLU A 388 19.64 -15.21 6.84
N VAL A 389 19.89 -15.84 5.68
CA VAL A 389 18.85 -16.19 4.71
C VAL A 389 17.87 -17.21 5.31
N GLU A 390 18.37 -18.14 6.12
CA GLU A 390 17.58 -19.13 6.86
C GLU A 390 16.62 -18.44 7.84
N THR A 391 17.09 -17.40 8.53
CA THR A 391 16.26 -16.60 9.42
C THR A 391 15.15 -15.88 8.64
N LEU A 392 15.46 -15.29 7.48
CA LEU A 392 14.45 -14.64 6.63
C LEU A 392 13.37 -15.63 6.16
N LYS A 393 13.74 -16.85 5.76
CA LYS A 393 12.79 -17.92 5.42
C LYS A 393 11.91 -18.31 6.60
N CYS A 394 12.46 -18.32 7.82
CA CYS A 394 11.70 -18.54 9.04
C CYS A 394 10.66 -17.42 9.28
N LEU A 395 11.06 -16.16 9.13
CA LEU A 395 10.16 -15.00 9.27
C LEU A 395 9.03 -15.04 8.23
N GLU A 396 9.34 -15.39 6.98
CA GLU A 396 8.35 -15.54 5.91
C GLU A 396 7.34 -16.66 6.24
N SER A 397 7.83 -17.81 6.68
CA SER A 397 6.98 -18.94 7.09
C SER A 397 6.07 -18.57 8.27
N ALA A 398 6.59 -17.84 9.26
CA ALA A 398 5.80 -17.34 10.38
C ALA A 398 4.74 -16.33 9.93
N ALA A 399 5.11 -15.38 9.04
CA ALA A 399 4.17 -14.40 8.49
C ALA A 399 3.05 -15.05 7.68
N GLU A 400 3.35 -16.08 6.89
CA GLU A 400 2.35 -16.90 6.19
C GLU A 400 1.40 -17.58 7.17
N GLY A 401 1.93 -18.22 8.22
CA GLY A 401 1.14 -18.89 9.25
C GLY A 401 0.20 -17.94 10.00
N ILE A 402 0.70 -16.77 10.40
CA ILE A 402 -0.08 -15.72 11.07
C ILE A 402 -1.21 -15.23 10.17
N ARG A 403 -0.92 -14.93 8.90
CA ARG A 403 -1.91 -14.41 7.96
C ARG A 403 -2.93 -15.48 7.55
N LEU A 404 -2.52 -16.75 7.50
CA LEU A 404 -3.40 -17.90 7.32
C LEU A 404 -4.40 -18.01 8.47
N ALA A 405 -3.92 -18.00 9.71
CA ALA A 405 -4.78 -18.05 10.89
C ALA A 405 -5.77 -16.88 10.92
N ALA A 406 -5.28 -15.65 10.69
CA ALA A 406 -6.11 -14.46 10.62
C ALA A 406 -7.17 -14.54 9.51
N ARG A 407 -6.82 -15.05 8.33
CA ARG A 407 -7.78 -15.25 7.22
C ARG A 407 -8.91 -16.16 7.64
N ILE A 408 -8.61 -17.33 8.21
CA ILE A 408 -9.62 -18.31 8.62
C ILE A 408 -10.56 -17.69 9.65
N VAL A 409 -10.02 -17.01 10.66
CA VAL A 409 -10.77 -16.33 11.74
C VAL A 409 -11.63 -15.17 11.22
N ASP A 410 -11.18 -14.46 10.19
CA ASP A 410 -11.91 -13.33 9.61
C ASP A 410 -12.94 -13.73 8.55
N THR A 411 -12.81 -14.90 7.91
CA THR A 411 -13.80 -15.41 6.96
C THR A 411 -15.12 -15.71 7.67
N PRO A 412 -16.28 -15.27 7.13
CA PRO A 412 -17.58 -15.51 7.75
C PRO A 412 -18.01 -16.97 7.60
N CYS A 413 -18.85 -17.46 8.51
CA CYS A 413 -19.14 -18.89 8.65
C CYS A 413 -19.95 -19.50 7.51
N ASN A 414 -20.64 -18.66 6.72
CA ASN A 414 -21.27 -19.12 5.48
C ASN A 414 -20.24 -19.51 4.41
N GLU A 415 -19.00 -19.02 4.49
CA GLU A 415 -17.87 -19.42 3.65
C GLU A 415 -16.93 -20.38 4.41
N MET A 416 -16.69 -20.15 5.71
CA MET A 416 -15.84 -20.94 6.59
C MET A 416 -16.66 -21.79 7.57
N ASN A 417 -17.23 -22.88 7.07
CA ASN A 417 -17.86 -23.93 7.86
C ASN A 417 -16.89 -25.10 8.13
N THR A 418 -17.33 -26.18 8.78
CA THR A 418 -16.46 -27.32 9.11
C THR A 418 -15.87 -27.99 7.87
N ASP A 419 -16.60 -28.05 6.76
CA ASP A 419 -16.13 -28.64 5.50
C ASP A 419 -15.06 -27.77 4.82
N SER A 420 -15.27 -26.46 4.78
CA SER A 420 -14.28 -25.49 4.30
C SER A 420 -13.02 -25.50 5.15
N PHE A 421 -13.14 -25.63 6.47
CA PHE A 421 -11.98 -25.73 7.36
C PHE A 421 -11.19 -27.02 7.10
N LEU A 422 -11.87 -28.16 6.93
CA LEU A 422 -11.21 -29.41 6.54
C LEU A 422 -10.44 -29.26 5.22
N GLU A 423 -10.97 -28.48 4.29
CA GLU A 423 -10.28 -28.20 3.03
C GLU A 423 -9.02 -27.34 3.23
N GLU A 424 -9.03 -26.37 4.16
CA GLU A 424 -7.82 -25.65 4.56
C GLU A 424 -6.78 -26.58 5.19
N ILE A 425 -7.19 -27.53 6.03
CA ILE A 425 -6.29 -28.56 6.58
C ILE A 425 -5.70 -29.42 5.46
N ARG A 426 -6.49 -29.83 4.46
CA ARG A 426 -5.99 -30.59 3.30
C ARG A 426 -5.00 -29.79 2.46
N LYS A 427 -5.24 -28.50 2.23
CA LYS A 427 -4.30 -27.61 1.53
C LYS A 427 -2.96 -27.54 2.25
N VAL A 428 -2.98 -27.32 3.56
CA VAL A 428 -1.75 -27.30 4.37
C VAL A 428 -1.07 -28.67 4.38
N GLY A 429 -1.82 -29.76 4.51
CA GLY A 429 -1.29 -31.11 4.39
C GLY A 429 -0.58 -31.34 3.06
N LYS A 430 -1.21 -30.96 1.94
CA LYS A 430 -0.62 -31.04 0.60
C LYS A 430 0.67 -30.23 0.47
N ASP A 431 0.70 -29.00 0.99
CA ASP A 431 1.90 -28.15 0.99
C ASP A 431 3.07 -28.78 1.76
N LEU A 432 2.77 -29.60 2.79
CA LEU A 432 3.76 -30.27 3.63
C LEU A 432 4.05 -31.73 3.22
N GLY A 433 3.31 -32.27 2.25
CA GLY A 433 3.37 -33.70 1.90
C GLY A 433 2.74 -34.64 2.95
N ILE A 434 1.84 -34.14 3.80
CA ILE A 434 1.16 -34.88 4.87
C ILE A 434 -0.29 -35.15 4.48
N VAL A 435 -0.73 -36.41 4.54
CA VAL A 435 -2.13 -36.79 4.33
C VAL A 435 -2.90 -36.64 5.66
N PRO A 436 -3.95 -35.79 5.73
CA PRO A 436 -4.70 -35.63 6.97
C PRO A 436 -5.54 -36.88 7.29
N THR A 437 -5.56 -37.27 8.57
CA THR A 437 -6.53 -38.24 9.09
C THR A 437 -7.80 -37.51 9.52
N ILE A 438 -8.98 -37.97 9.11
CA ILE A 438 -10.26 -37.30 9.36
C ILE A 438 -11.28 -38.33 9.88
N ILE A 439 -11.84 -38.08 11.06
CA ILE A 439 -12.93 -38.84 11.68
C ILE A 439 -14.16 -37.93 11.69
N ARG A 440 -15.25 -38.31 11.01
CA ARG A 440 -16.38 -37.40 10.74
C ARG A 440 -17.74 -37.99 11.12
N ASN A 441 -18.60 -37.16 11.69
CA ASN A 441 -20.00 -37.44 11.97
C ASN A 441 -20.29 -38.80 12.63
N ALA A 442 -20.85 -39.76 11.89
CA ALA A 442 -21.22 -41.09 12.39
C ALA A 442 -20.01 -41.84 12.96
N GLU A 443 -18.84 -41.69 12.34
CA GLU A 443 -17.61 -42.32 12.80
C GLU A 443 -17.17 -41.75 14.16
N LEU A 444 -17.41 -40.45 14.42
CA LEU A 444 -17.16 -39.86 15.75
C LEU A 444 -18.06 -40.52 16.79
N LYS A 445 -19.34 -40.70 16.49
CA LYS A 445 -20.30 -41.35 17.39
C LYS A 445 -19.92 -42.81 17.68
N GLU A 446 -19.58 -43.57 16.64
CA GLU A 446 -19.20 -44.98 16.74
C GLU A 446 -17.91 -45.18 17.52
N LYS A 447 -16.91 -44.29 17.33
CA LYS A 447 -15.64 -44.33 18.06
C LYS A 447 -15.71 -43.70 19.47
N GLY A 448 -16.87 -43.19 19.89
CA GLY A 448 -17.06 -42.67 21.25
C GLY A 448 -16.60 -41.22 21.47
N PHE A 449 -16.46 -40.42 20.42
CA PHE A 449 -16.18 -38.97 20.52
C PHE A 449 -17.46 -38.18 20.85
N GLY A 450 -18.07 -38.47 22.00
CA GLY A 450 -19.37 -37.90 22.38
C GLY A 450 -19.35 -36.40 22.67
N GLY A 451 -18.19 -35.82 23.00
CA GLY A 451 -18.04 -34.37 23.15
C GLY A 451 -18.12 -33.66 21.79
N ILE A 452 -17.27 -34.03 20.84
CA ILE A 452 -17.23 -33.43 19.50
C ILE A 452 -18.56 -33.68 18.76
N TYR A 453 -19.03 -34.94 18.76
CA TYR A 453 -20.29 -35.29 18.13
C TYR A 453 -21.48 -34.60 18.80
N GLY A 454 -21.54 -34.60 20.13
CA GLY A 454 -22.63 -33.99 20.90
C GLY A 454 -22.77 -32.49 20.65
N VAL A 455 -21.66 -31.77 20.52
CA VAL A 455 -21.67 -30.34 20.21
C VAL A 455 -22.14 -30.08 18.77
N GLY A 456 -21.59 -30.80 17.78
CA GLY A 456 -21.83 -30.50 16.37
C GLY A 456 -23.04 -31.17 15.72
N LYS A 457 -23.72 -32.13 16.36
CA LYS A 457 -24.80 -32.94 15.75
C LYS A 457 -26.02 -32.16 15.24
N ALA A 458 -26.20 -30.90 15.66
CA ALA A 458 -27.30 -30.04 15.21
C ALA A 458 -26.97 -29.20 13.97
N ALA A 459 -25.69 -29.10 13.61
CA ALA A 459 -25.24 -28.30 12.49
C ALA A 459 -25.55 -28.96 11.14
N VAL A 460 -25.71 -28.13 10.10
CA VAL A 460 -25.86 -28.61 8.72
C VAL A 460 -24.56 -29.24 8.22
N HIS A 461 -23.43 -28.59 8.50
CA HIS A 461 -22.11 -29.13 8.21
C HIS A 461 -21.64 -29.95 9.42
N PRO A 462 -21.40 -31.26 9.25
CA PRO A 462 -21.20 -32.15 10.38
C PRO A 462 -19.86 -31.91 11.09
N PRO A 463 -19.75 -32.31 12.36
CA PRO A 463 -18.50 -32.22 13.12
C PRO A 463 -17.44 -33.22 12.62
N ALA A 464 -16.18 -32.88 12.87
CA ALA A 464 -15.03 -33.70 12.52
C ALA A 464 -13.88 -33.54 13.52
N LEU A 465 -13.15 -34.61 13.76
CA LEU A 465 -11.80 -34.56 14.29
C LEU A 465 -10.84 -34.76 13.12
N ALA A 466 -9.94 -33.80 12.90
CA ALA A 466 -8.91 -33.90 11.86
C ALA A 466 -7.53 -33.85 12.48
N MET A 467 -6.55 -34.48 11.83
CA MET A 467 -5.18 -34.55 12.33
C MET A 467 -4.15 -34.46 11.20
N LEU A 468 -3.10 -33.69 11.42
CA LEU A 468 -1.85 -33.72 10.65
C LEU A 468 -0.74 -34.26 11.54
N SER A 469 0.06 -35.20 11.01
CA SER A 469 1.14 -35.86 11.76
C SER A 469 2.47 -35.71 11.02
N HIS A 470 3.44 -35.07 11.67
CA HIS A 470 4.84 -35.02 11.25
C HIS A 470 5.64 -35.99 12.12
N THR A 471 6.26 -37.00 11.52
CA THR A 471 6.95 -38.10 12.22
C THR A 471 8.32 -38.37 11.58
N PRO A 472 9.33 -37.53 11.87
CA PRO A 472 10.66 -37.68 11.29
C PRO A 472 11.40 -38.87 11.90
N GLU A 473 12.30 -39.48 11.12
CA GLU A 473 13.17 -40.54 11.64
C GLU A 473 14.08 -40.00 12.76
N GLY A 474 14.19 -40.75 13.86
CA GLY A 474 15.01 -40.37 15.02
C GLY A 474 14.33 -39.44 16.03
N ALA A 475 13.03 -39.16 15.88
CA ALA A 475 12.24 -38.44 16.88
C ALA A 475 12.33 -39.14 18.26
N THR A 476 12.55 -38.35 19.31
CA THR A 476 12.69 -38.84 20.69
C THR A 476 11.50 -38.52 21.57
N GLN A 477 10.74 -37.47 21.20
CA GLN A 477 9.58 -37.00 21.91
C GLN A 477 8.36 -36.94 20.99
N THR A 478 7.17 -37.11 21.56
CA THR A 478 5.90 -36.92 20.87
C THR A 478 5.13 -35.75 21.44
N ILE A 479 4.86 -34.76 20.60
CA ILE A 479 4.17 -33.52 20.96
C ILE A 479 2.85 -33.45 20.22
N ALA A 480 1.77 -33.10 20.91
CA ALA A 480 0.46 -32.87 20.32
C ALA A 480 -0.04 -31.45 20.60
N TRP A 481 -0.47 -30.78 19.54
CA TRP A 481 -1.16 -29.49 19.59
C TRP A 481 -2.64 -29.71 19.27
N VAL A 482 -3.53 -29.39 20.21
CA VAL A 482 -4.98 -29.62 20.09
C VAL A 482 -5.72 -28.28 20.00
N GLY A 483 -6.43 -28.05 18.90
CA GLY A 483 -7.09 -26.77 18.66
C GLY A 483 -8.61 -26.85 18.75
N LYS A 484 -9.22 -25.92 19.49
CA LYS A 484 -10.67 -25.67 19.42
C LYS A 484 -11.01 -25.07 18.06
N GLY A 485 -11.83 -25.79 17.28
CA GLY A 485 -12.26 -25.40 15.95
C GLY A 485 -13.77 -25.22 15.83
N ILE A 486 -14.37 -24.46 16.75
CA ILE A 486 -15.79 -24.13 16.66
C ILE A 486 -15.98 -23.05 15.58
N VAL A 487 -16.44 -23.44 14.39
CA VAL A 487 -16.50 -22.53 13.23
C VAL A 487 -17.53 -21.42 13.43
N TYR A 488 -18.59 -21.69 14.19
CA TYR A 488 -19.49 -20.67 14.72
C TYR A 488 -20.13 -21.17 16.02
N ASP A 489 -20.28 -20.24 16.97
CA ASP A 489 -20.87 -20.52 18.26
C ASP A 489 -22.12 -19.66 18.52
N THR A 490 -23.29 -20.30 18.43
CA THR A 490 -24.57 -19.67 18.80
C THR A 490 -24.83 -19.72 20.30
N GLY A 491 -24.07 -20.54 21.03
CA GLY A 491 -24.31 -21.00 22.38
C GLY A 491 -25.20 -22.23 22.51
N GLY A 492 -25.72 -22.76 21.40
CA GLY A 492 -26.68 -23.86 21.42
C GLY A 492 -27.99 -23.44 22.08
N LEU A 493 -28.62 -24.34 22.84
CA LEU A 493 -29.88 -24.02 23.52
C LEU A 493 -29.71 -23.01 24.67
N SER A 494 -28.52 -22.92 25.26
CA SER A 494 -28.05 -21.80 26.08
C SER A 494 -27.66 -20.61 25.20
N ILE A 495 -28.62 -20.13 24.38
CA ILE A 495 -28.36 -19.20 23.28
C ILE A 495 -27.70 -17.89 23.76
N LYS A 496 -26.66 -17.47 23.03
CA LYS A 496 -26.01 -16.17 23.26
C LYS A 496 -26.97 -15.02 22.99
N GLY A 497 -26.84 -13.95 23.79
CA GLY A 497 -27.57 -12.71 23.57
C GLY A 497 -27.17 -12.00 22.26
N LYS A 498 -28.05 -11.09 21.80
CA LYS A 498 -27.86 -10.32 20.54
C LYS A 498 -26.50 -9.63 20.42
N THR A 499 -25.92 -9.17 21.53
CA THR A 499 -24.66 -8.44 21.56
C THR A 499 -23.43 -9.32 21.76
N THR A 500 -23.59 -10.54 22.26
CA THR A 500 -22.48 -11.47 22.56
C THR A 500 -22.25 -12.49 21.45
N MET A 501 -23.23 -12.72 20.57
CA MET A 501 -23.10 -13.60 19.40
C MET A 501 -22.28 -13.00 18.23
N PRO A 502 -22.37 -11.70 17.88
CA PRO A 502 -21.53 -11.13 16.84
C PRO A 502 -20.04 -11.26 17.16
N GLY A 503 -19.28 -11.85 16.23
CA GLY A 503 -17.86 -12.14 16.40
C GLY A 503 -17.54 -13.60 16.72
N MET A 504 -18.55 -14.45 16.98
CA MET A 504 -18.35 -15.88 17.26
C MET A 504 -17.85 -16.70 16.06
N LYS A 505 -17.73 -16.11 14.86
CA LYS A 505 -16.92 -16.70 13.77
C LYS A 505 -15.46 -16.94 14.16
N ARG A 506 -14.98 -16.18 15.15
CA ARG A 506 -13.60 -16.26 15.66
C ARG A 506 -13.38 -17.44 16.61
N ASP A 507 -14.42 -18.21 16.91
CA ASP A 507 -14.36 -19.27 17.90
C ASP A 507 -13.60 -20.54 17.45
N CYS A 508 -13.09 -20.49 16.21
CA CYS A 508 -12.16 -21.45 15.63
C CYS A 508 -10.70 -20.97 15.70
N GLY A 509 -10.42 -19.86 16.41
CA GLY A 509 -9.11 -19.23 16.48
C GLY A 509 -8.01 -20.14 17.02
N GLY A 510 -8.35 -21.03 17.96
CA GLY A 510 -7.43 -22.04 18.49
C GLY A 510 -6.91 -23.01 17.42
N ALA A 511 -7.83 -23.65 16.70
CA ALA A 511 -7.51 -24.52 15.58
C ALA A 511 -6.79 -23.77 14.44
N ALA A 512 -7.21 -22.55 14.12
CA ALA A 512 -6.60 -21.75 13.05
C ALA A 512 -5.14 -21.39 13.35
N ALA A 513 -4.83 -21.01 14.59
CA ALA A 513 -3.47 -20.69 14.98
C ALA A 513 -2.59 -21.94 15.14
N ILE A 514 -3.11 -23.09 15.58
CA ILE A 514 -2.38 -24.37 15.50
C ILE A 514 -2.07 -24.75 14.05
N LEU A 515 -3.02 -24.58 13.12
CA LEU A 515 -2.79 -24.90 11.70
C LEU A 515 -1.67 -24.04 11.10
N GLY A 516 -1.71 -22.72 11.38
CA GLY A 516 -0.68 -21.78 10.94
C GLY A 516 0.68 -22.07 11.55
N ALA A 517 0.73 -22.33 12.86
CA ALA A 517 1.95 -22.66 13.59
C ALA A 517 2.55 -24.01 13.14
N PHE A 518 1.72 -25.03 12.92
CA PHE A 518 2.14 -26.34 12.44
C PHE A 518 2.80 -26.23 11.07
N LYS A 519 2.16 -25.51 10.13
CA LYS A 519 2.74 -25.23 8.80
C LYS A 519 4.10 -24.54 8.90
N ALA A 520 4.22 -23.50 9.71
CA ALA A 520 5.47 -22.78 9.88
C ALA A 520 6.56 -23.67 10.51
N THR A 521 6.20 -24.46 11.52
CA THR A 521 7.15 -25.29 12.29
C THR A 521 7.70 -26.46 11.46
N VAL A 522 6.83 -27.19 10.75
CA VAL A 522 7.25 -28.33 9.93
C VAL A 522 8.13 -27.88 8.76
N LYS A 523 7.83 -26.73 8.14
CA LYS A 523 8.69 -26.12 7.08
C LYS A 523 10.11 -25.82 7.54
N GLN A 524 10.34 -25.61 8.84
CA GLN A 524 11.67 -25.33 9.41
C GLN A 524 12.42 -26.59 9.87
N GLY A 525 11.94 -27.79 9.52
CA GLY A 525 12.64 -29.04 9.82
C GLY A 525 12.53 -29.45 11.28
N PHE A 526 11.31 -29.47 11.82
CA PHE A 526 11.04 -29.94 13.18
C PHE A 526 11.54 -31.37 13.38
N LYS A 527 12.22 -31.63 14.50
CA LYS A 527 13.03 -32.84 14.72
C LYS A 527 12.32 -33.97 15.48
N ASP A 528 11.26 -33.65 16.20
CA ASP A 528 10.49 -34.62 17.00
C ASP A 528 9.12 -34.90 16.36
N ASN A 529 8.37 -35.85 16.90
CA ASN A 529 7.02 -36.13 16.43
C ASN A 529 6.11 -34.96 16.81
N LEU A 530 5.40 -34.40 15.84
CA LEU A 530 4.44 -33.32 16.05
C LEU A 530 3.10 -33.67 15.41
N HIS A 531 2.07 -33.69 16.24
CA HIS A 531 0.69 -33.90 15.81
C HIS A 531 -0.12 -32.63 16.01
N ALA A 532 -0.82 -32.17 14.98
CA ALA A 532 -1.82 -31.11 15.10
C ALA A 532 -3.21 -31.73 14.99
N VAL A 533 -3.98 -31.70 16.09
CA VAL A 533 -5.35 -32.23 16.21
C VAL A 533 -6.34 -31.06 16.21
N PHE A 534 -7.33 -31.14 15.34
CA PHE A 534 -8.34 -30.10 15.14
C PHE A 534 -9.72 -30.63 15.52
N CYS A 535 -10.31 -30.07 16.57
CA CYS A 535 -11.64 -30.43 17.04
C CYS A 535 -12.67 -29.50 16.38
N LEU A 536 -13.22 -29.91 15.24
CA LEU A 536 -14.10 -29.09 14.40
C LEU A 536 -15.57 -29.38 14.65
N ALA A 537 -16.34 -28.34 14.97
CA ALA A 537 -17.80 -28.41 15.07
C ALA A 537 -18.41 -27.03 14.84
N GLU A 538 -19.73 -26.97 14.65
CA GLU A 538 -20.50 -25.74 14.75
C GLU A 538 -21.52 -25.94 15.88
N ASN A 539 -21.56 -25.01 16.85
CA ASN A 539 -22.50 -25.09 17.95
C ASN A 539 -23.81 -24.40 17.54
N SER A 540 -24.67 -25.16 16.87
CA SER A 540 -25.91 -24.66 16.26
C SER A 540 -27.15 -24.97 17.09
N VAL A 541 -28.22 -24.19 16.90
CA VAL A 541 -29.55 -24.45 17.45
C VAL A 541 -30.36 -25.28 16.47
N GLY A 542 -30.93 -26.40 16.93
CA GLY A 542 -31.80 -27.23 16.12
C GLY A 542 -32.47 -28.35 16.93
N PRO A 543 -33.36 -29.15 16.33
CA PRO A 543 -34.07 -30.24 17.02
C PRO A 543 -33.13 -31.29 17.63
N ASN A 544 -31.95 -31.47 17.04
CA ASN A 544 -30.93 -32.42 17.50
C ASN A 544 -29.89 -31.79 18.44
N ALA A 545 -30.05 -30.51 18.81
CA ALA A 545 -29.10 -29.83 19.67
C ALA A 545 -28.97 -30.53 21.03
N THR A 546 -27.76 -30.48 21.58
CA THR A 546 -27.55 -30.86 22.98
C THR A 546 -28.40 -29.96 23.87
N ARG A 547 -29.05 -30.56 24.85
CA ARG A 547 -29.86 -29.86 25.84
C ARG A 547 -29.08 -29.75 27.16
N PRO A 548 -29.33 -28.70 27.95
CA PRO A 548 -29.08 -28.79 29.37
C PRO A 548 -29.74 -30.07 29.92
N ASP A 549 -29.07 -30.73 30.86
CA ASP A 549 -29.38 -32.02 31.47
C ASP A 549 -29.06 -33.27 30.60
N ASP A 550 -28.69 -33.12 29.32
CA ASP A 550 -28.15 -34.25 28.56
C ASP A 550 -26.82 -34.71 29.18
N ILE A 551 -26.55 -36.03 29.19
CA ILE A 551 -25.28 -36.60 29.62
C ILE A 551 -24.52 -37.13 28.40
N HIS A 552 -23.31 -36.61 28.18
CA HIS A 552 -22.41 -37.09 27.12
C HIS A 552 -21.36 -38.03 27.68
N VAL A 553 -21.10 -39.14 26.97
CA VAL A 553 -19.94 -40.00 27.23
C VAL A 553 -18.80 -39.51 26.34
N LEU A 554 -17.74 -38.99 26.94
CA LEU A 554 -16.57 -38.48 26.21
C LEU A 554 -15.66 -39.62 25.75
N TYR A 555 -14.73 -39.31 24.85
CA TYR A 555 -13.69 -40.25 24.38
C TYR A 555 -12.79 -40.76 25.52
N SER A 556 -12.68 -39.97 26.60
CA SER A 556 -12.00 -40.39 27.82
C SER A 556 -12.67 -41.60 28.50
N GLY A 557 -13.95 -41.87 28.24
CA GLY A 557 -14.81 -42.82 28.93
C GLY A 557 -15.60 -42.19 30.08
N LYS A 558 -15.33 -40.92 30.42
CA LYS A 558 -16.05 -40.19 31.47
C LYS A 558 -17.38 -39.63 30.97
N THR A 559 -18.34 -39.54 31.89
CA THR A 559 -19.66 -38.96 31.67
C THR A 559 -19.70 -37.49 32.08
N VAL A 560 -20.32 -36.64 31.26
CA VAL A 560 -20.46 -35.20 31.56
C VAL A 560 -21.92 -34.79 31.43
N GLU A 561 -22.51 -34.33 32.52
CA GLU A 561 -23.82 -33.68 32.56
C GLU A 561 -23.69 -32.25 32.00
N ILE A 562 -24.38 -31.95 30.92
CA ILE A 562 -24.33 -30.64 30.29
C ILE A 562 -25.28 -29.71 31.02
N ASN A 563 -24.76 -28.72 31.76
CA ASN A 563 -25.59 -27.69 32.39
C ASN A 563 -25.56 -26.36 31.62
N ASN A 564 -24.62 -26.19 30.69
CA ASN A 564 -24.55 -25.01 29.82
C ASN A 564 -24.04 -25.40 28.42
N THR A 565 -24.85 -25.26 27.38
CA THR A 565 -24.44 -25.64 26.01
C THR A 565 -23.51 -24.62 25.35
N ASP A 566 -23.33 -23.45 25.96
CA ASP A 566 -22.35 -22.40 25.59
C ASP A 566 -20.94 -22.66 26.18
N ALA A 567 -20.80 -23.75 26.93
CA ALA A 567 -19.53 -24.26 27.43
C ALA A 567 -19.11 -25.50 26.62
N GLU A 568 -19.20 -25.41 25.29
CA GLU A 568 -18.97 -26.47 24.31
C GLU A 568 -17.49 -26.71 24.02
N GLY A 569 -16.68 -25.64 23.98
CA GLY A 569 -15.28 -25.70 23.58
C GLY A 569 -14.45 -26.69 24.40
N ARG A 570 -14.72 -26.78 25.70
CA ARG A 570 -14.04 -27.72 26.60
C ARG A 570 -14.46 -29.18 26.36
N LEU A 571 -15.67 -29.43 25.88
CA LEU A 571 -16.14 -30.78 25.55
C LEU A 571 -15.40 -31.31 24.32
N VAL A 572 -15.30 -30.48 23.28
CA VAL A 572 -14.60 -30.86 22.04
C VAL A 572 -13.09 -31.00 22.27
N LEU A 573 -12.50 -30.17 23.13
CA LEU A 573 -11.10 -30.29 23.53
C LEU A 573 -10.84 -31.50 24.43
N ALA A 574 -11.75 -31.84 25.35
CA ALA A 574 -11.59 -33.00 26.22
C ALA A 574 -11.45 -34.30 25.40
N ASP A 575 -12.22 -34.43 24.32
CA ASP A 575 -12.10 -35.52 23.36
C ASP A 575 -10.76 -35.49 22.61
N GLY A 576 -10.37 -34.33 22.06
CA GLY A 576 -9.12 -34.18 21.31
C GLY A 576 -7.88 -34.44 22.16
N VAL A 577 -7.85 -33.95 23.40
CA VAL A 577 -6.75 -34.17 24.34
C VAL A 577 -6.74 -35.61 24.85
N ALA A 578 -7.90 -36.22 25.08
CA ALA A 578 -7.97 -37.64 25.42
C ALA A 578 -7.43 -38.52 24.28
N TYR A 579 -7.74 -38.17 23.03
CA TYR A 579 -7.20 -38.84 21.83
C TYR A 579 -5.68 -38.64 21.71
N ALA A 580 -5.17 -37.42 21.87
CA ALA A 580 -3.74 -37.16 21.87
C ALA A 580 -2.98 -37.95 22.94
N CYS A 581 -3.58 -38.13 24.13
CA CYS A 581 -3.00 -38.89 25.22
C CYS A 581 -3.06 -40.41 24.98
N LYS A 582 -4.23 -40.95 24.58
CA LYS A 582 -4.45 -42.40 24.47
C LYS A 582 -3.89 -42.99 23.18
N ASP A 583 -4.16 -42.34 22.04
CA ASP A 583 -3.91 -42.90 20.71
C ASP A 583 -2.58 -42.44 20.13
N LEU A 584 -2.20 -41.17 20.38
CA LEU A 584 -0.94 -40.61 19.91
C LEU A 584 0.20 -40.77 20.93
N CYS A 585 -0.12 -41.18 22.16
CA CYS A 585 0.83 -41.33 23.26
C CYS A 585 1.73 -40.09 23.44
N ALA A 586 1.17 -38.89 23.32
CA ALA A 586 1.93 -37.65 23.39
C ALA A 586 2.51 -37.40 24.81
N ASP A 587 3.78 -37.04 24.86
CA ASP A 587 4.50 -36.65 26.08
C ASP A 587 4.14 -35.24 26.53
N ILE A 588 3.89 -34.36 25.55
CA ILE A 588 3.49 -32.97 25.75
C ILE A 588 2.23 -32.73 24.94
N ILE A 589 1.18 -32.30 25.63
CA ILE A 589 -0.07 -31.87 25.00
C ILE A 589 -0.24 -30.40 25.30
N LEU A 590 -0.32 -29.58 24.27
CA LEU A 590 -0.71 -28.18 24.33
C LEU A 590 -2.07 -28.06 23.66
N ASP A 591 -3.08 -27.57 24.38
CA ASP A 591 -4.32 -27.16 23.76
C ASP A 591 -4.47 -25.63 23.70
N MET A 592 -5.22 -25.15 22.71
CA MET A 592 -5.40 -23.73 22.49
C MET A 592 -6.82 -23.44 22.04
N ALA A 593 -7.45 -22.46 22.68
CA ALA A 593 -8.85 -22.14 22.45
C ALA A 593 -9.22 -20.69 22.79
N THR A 594 -10.20 -20.18 22.03
CA THR A 594 -11.03 -19.04 22.39
C THR A 594 -12.10 -19.48 23.39
N LEU A 595 -11.70 -19.87 24.60
CA LEU A 595 -12.55 -20.71 25.45
C LEU A 595 -13.60 -19.94 26.28
N THR A 596 -13.24 -18.81 26.87
CA THR A 596 -14.12 -18.12 27.83
C THR A 596 -14.03 -16.60 27.71
N GLY A 597 -15.14 -15.91 27.96
CA GLY A 597 -15.12 -14.45 28.17
C GLY A 597 -14.40 -14.04 29.46
N ALA A 598 -14.31 -14.95 30.44
CA ALA A 598 -13.64 -14.71 31.72
C ALA A 598 -12.11 -14.49 31.57
N GLN A 599 -11.47 -15.09 30.55
CA GLN A 599 -10.07 -14.84 30.23
C GLN A 599 -9.81 -13.33 30.04
N GLY A 600 -10.67 -12.64 29.30
CA GLY A 600 -10.56 -11.21 29.05
C GLY A 600 -10.74 -10.33 30.29
N ILE A 601 -11.45 -10.83 31.32
CA ILE A 601 -11.58 -10.18 32.62
C ILE A 601 -10.31 -10.41 33.46
N ALA A 602 -9.76 -11.63 33.45
CA ALA A 602 -8.63 -12.02 34.28
C ALA A 602 -7.29 -11.46 33.78
N THR A 603 -7.03 -11.55 32.47
CA THR A 603 -5.71 -11.26 31.87
C THR A 603 -5.76 -10.12 30.83
N GLY A 604 -6.95 -9.63 30.51
CA GLY A 604 -7.13 -8.55 29.54
C GLY A 604 -7.15 -9.02 28.08
N LYS A 605 -7.03 -8.06 27.16
CA LYS A 605 -7.22 -8.30 25.71
C LYS A 605 -5.97 -8.76 24.96
N TYR A 606 -4.78 -8.48 25.50
CA TYR A 606 -3.51 -8.70 24.82
C TYR A 606 -2.72 -9.89 25.37
N HIS A 607 -3.09 -10.39 26.55
CA HIS A 607 -2.46 -11.54 27.18
C HIS A 607 -3.40 -12.72 27.10
N ALA A 608 -2.99 -13.79 26.44
CA ALA A 608 -3.65 -15.08 26.58
C ALA A 608 -3.46 -15.60 28.00
N ALA A 609 -4.45 -16.32 28.51
CA ALA A 609 -4.31 -17.07 29.76
C ALA A 609 -3.61 -18.40 29.47
N VAL A 610 -2.61 -18.77 30.29
CA VAL A 610 -2.03 -20.13 30.29
C VAL A 610 -2.38 -20.82 31.60
N LEU A 611 -2.78 -22.10 31.52
CA LEU A 611 -3.04 -22.94 32.67
C LEU A 611 -2.28 -24.26 32.49
N THR A 612 -1.24 -24.47 33.30
CA THR A 612 -0.35 -25.62 33.13
C THR A 612 -0.14 -26.34 34.45
N ASN A 613 0.00 -27.66 34.36
CA ASN A 613 0.34 -28.50 35.51
C ASN A 613 1.84 -28.53 35.83
N ASN A 614 2.64 -27.74 35.10
CA ASN A 614 4.08 -27.71 35.24
C ASN A 614 4.59 -26.26 35.20
N GLU A 615 5.30 -25.88 36.26
CA GLU A 615 5.80 -24.51 36.47
C GLU A 615 6.91 -24.12 35.47
N GLU A 616 7.74 -25.07 35.01
CA GLU A 616 8.77 -24.79 34.00
C GLU A 616 8.14 -24.39 32.67
N TRP A 617 7.09 -25.12 32.24
CA TRP A 617 6.32 -24.79 31.06
C TRP A 617 5.57 -23.47 31.19
N GLU A 618 5.09 -23.14 32.40
CA GLU A 618 4.46 -21.85 32.67
C GLU A 618 5.43 -20.70 32.36
N ARG A 619 6.63 -20.76 32.95
CA ARG A 619 7.68 -19.76 32.75
C ARG A 619 8.13 -19.73 31.29
N ALA A 620 8.24 -20.88 30.64
CA ALA A 620 8.62 -20.98 29.23
C ALA A 620 7.58 -20.31 28.32
N CYS A 621 6.28 -20.53 28.54
CA CYS A 621 5.20 -19.91 27.77
C CYS A 621 5.19 -18.38 27.93
N VAL A 622 5.35 -17.86 29.16
CA VAL A 622 5.43 -16.41 29.41
C VAL A 622 6.64 -15.80 28.70
N LYS A 623 7.81 -16.46 28.77
CA LYS A 623 9.03 -16.01 28.08
C LYS A 623 8.85 -16.04 26.57
N ALA A 624 8.30 -17.13 26.02
CA ALA A 624 8.03 -17.26 24.59
C ALA A 624 7.07 -16.16 24.10
N GLY A 625 5.99 -15.90 24.83
CA GLY A 625 5.02 -14.85 24.51
C GLY A 625 5.64 -13.45 24.49
N ARG A 626 6.53 -13.15 25.45
CA ARG A 626 7.30 -11.90 25.45
C ARG A 626 8.28 -11.81 24.27
N ASN A 627 8.88 -12.92 23.85
CA ASN A 627 9.84 -12.95 22.75
C ASN A 627 9.18 -12.88 21.36
N CYS A 628 7.94 -13.37 21.20
CA CYS A 628 7.22 -13.34 19.92
C CYS A 628 6.18 -12.21 19.80
N GLY A 629 5.83 -11.57 20.92
CA GLY A 629 4.81 -10.53 20.98
C GLY A 629 3.38 -11.03 21.16
N ASP A 630 3.14 -12.34 21.12
CA ASP A 630 1.87 -12.97 21.50
C ASP A 630 1.90 -13.28 23.00
N LEU A 631 1.52 -12.27 23.79
CA LEU A 631 1.73 -12.27 25.23
C LEU A 631 0.87 -13.31 25.94
N VAL A 632 1.40 -13.84 27.04
CA VAL A 632 0.75 -14.86 27.86
C VAL A 632 0.91 -14.49 29.33
N HIS A 633 -0.11 -14.74 30.15
CA HIS A 633 -0.06 -14.59 31.60
C HIS A 633 -0.65 -15.85 32.28
N PRO A 634 -0.01 -16.37 33.34
CA PRO A 634 -0.49 -17.56 34.02
C PRO A 634 -1.78 -17.32 34.80
N LEU A 635 -2.63 -18.34 34.81
CA LEU A 635 -3.74 -18.51 35.73
C LEU A 635 -3.37 -19.46 36.87
N VAL A 636 -4.15 -19.43 37.94
CA VAL A 636 -3.93 -20.32 39.09
C VAL A 636 -4.19 -21.77 38.68
N TYR A 637 -3.19 -22.63 38.81
CA TYR A 637 -3.34 -24.08 38.68
C TYR A 637 -3.48 -24.73 40.06
N CYS A 638 -4.71 -25.05 40.44
CA CYS A 638 -5.02 -25.69 41.73
C CYS A 638 -6.22 -26.66 41.57
N PRO A 639 -6.04 -27.80 40.88
CA PRO A 639 -7.13 -28.73 40.55
C PRO A 639 -7.92 -29.20 41.77
N GLU A 640 -7.26 -29.38 42.91
CA GLU A 640 -7.85 -29.79 44.18
C GLU A 640 -8.88 -28.79 44.73
N LEU A 641 -8.76 -27.50 44.37
CA LEU A 641 -9.74 -26.48 44.73
C LEU A 641 -10.78 -26.24 43.62
N HIS A 642 -10.40 -26.40 42.35
CA HIS A 642 -11.27 -26.08 41.22
C HIS A 642 -12.21 -27.22 40.82
N PHE A 643 -11.81 -28.49 40.97
CA PHE A 643 -12.60 -29.62 40.47
C PHE A 643 -13.93 -29.83 41.21
N SER A 644 -14.02 -29.43 42.49
CA SER A 644 -15.28 -29.50 43.24
C SER A 644 -16.39 -28.64 42.63
N GLU A 645 -16.05 -27.60 41.88
CA GLU A 645 -17.03 -26.72 41.21
C GLU A 645 -17.80 -27.42 40.07
N PHE A 646 -17.27 -28.54 39.57
CA PHE A 646 -17.85 -29.33 38.48
C PHE A 646 -18.61 -30.57 38.98
N THR A 647 -18.94 -30.66 40.26
CA THR A 647 -19.60 -31.85 40.82
C THR A 647 -20.99 -32.05 40.19
N SER A 648 -21.24 -33.27 39.71
CA SER A 648 -22.57 -33.72 39.25
C SER A 648 -23.14 -34.74 40.24
N ALA A 649 -24.47 -34.80 40.32
CA ALA A 649 -25.18 -35.82 41.10
C ALA A 649 -25.42 -37.12 40.29
N VAL A 650 -25.29 -37.07 38.97
CA VAL A 650 -25.73 -38.15 38.04
C VAL A 650 -24.69 -38.53 36.99
N ALA A 651 -23.60 -37.78 36.87
CA ALA A 651 -22.47 -38.02 35.96
C ALA A 651 -21.14 -37.82 36.71
N ASP A 652 -20.00 -38.11 36.05
CA ASP A 652 -18.68 -37.90 36.67
C ASP A 652 -18.41 -36.40 36.92
N MET A 653 -18.96 -35.51 36.10
CA MET A 653 -18.83 -34.05 36.25
C MET A 653 -19.91 -33.29 35.45
N LYS A 654 -20.01 -31.98 35.72
CA LYS A 654 -20.71 -30.99 34.89
C LYS A 654 -19.74 -30.27 33.96
N ASN A 655 -20.23 -29.66 32.89
CA ASN A 655 -19.37 -28.90 31.98
C ASN A 655 -19.15 -27.44 32.41
N SER A 656 -20.04 -26.84 33.22
CA SER A 656 -19.90 -25.46 33.71
C SER A 656 -20.08 -25.36 35.23
N VAL A 657 -19.41 -24.37 35.83
CA VAL A 657 -19.48 -24.05 37.27
C VAL A 657 -20.76 -23.26 37.61
N ALA A 658 -21.17 -23.30 38.88
CA ALA A 658 -22.26 -22.49 39.43
C ALA A 658 -21.74 -21.53 40.52
N GLY A 659 -21.80 -20.20 40.29
CA GLY A 659 -21.62 -19.19 41.34
C GLY A 659 -20.51 -18.14 41.12
N GLU A 660 -20.64 -17.00 41.82
CA GLU A 660 -19.71 -15.86 41.82
C GLU A 660 -18.74 -15.88 43.01
N ARG A 661 -17.46 -15.63 42.69
CA ARG A 661 -16.34 -15.04 43.46
C ARG A 661 -16.14 -15.43 44.92
N ALA A 662 -14.96 -16.00 45.20
CA ALA A 662 -14.31 -15.91 46.51
C ALA A 662 -13.49 -14.61 46.64
N THR A 663 -13.67 -13.89 47.75
CA THR A 663 -12.78 -12.81 48.20
C THR A 663 -12.42 -13.05 49.66
N GLY A 664 -11.12 -13.11 49.97
CA GLY A 664 -10.65 -13.09 51.35
C GLY A 664 -9.30 -13.75 51.57
N TYR A 665 -8.20 -13.15 51.09
CA TYR A 665 -6.84 -13.54 51.48
C TYR A 665 -5.93 -12.30 51.53
N GLY A 666 -5.07 -12.18 52.54
CA GLY A 666 -4.14 -11.04 52.63
C GLY A 666 -3.23 -11.01 53.86
N VAL A 667 -3.73 -11.39 55.04
CA VAL A 667 -2.93 -11.27 56.29
C VAL A 667 -1.71 -12.21 56.27
N ALA A 668 -1.91 -13.50 55.98
CA ALA A 668 -0.80 -14.46 55.89
C ALA A 668 0.15 -14.15 54.73
N LEU A 669 -0.37 -13.62 53.61
CA LEU A 669 0.44 -13.19 52.47
C LEU A 669 1.36 -12.03 52.85
N LEU A 670 0.83 -11.00 53.52
CA LEU A 670 1.61 -9.85 53.97
C LEU A 670 2.64 -10.24 55.05
N LEU A 671 2.26 -11.10 55.99
CA LEU A 671 3.18 -11.64 57.00
C LEU A 671 4.31 -12.45 56.36
N SER A 672 4.03 -13.26 55.34
CA SER A 672 5.07 -14.00 54.63
C SER A 672 5.96 -13.05 53.82
N LEU A 673 5.38 -12.11 53.09
CA LEU A 673 6.11 -11.19 52.23
C LEU A 673 7.06 -10.26 53.00
N PHE A 674 6.62 -9.75 54.17
CA PHE A 674 7.42 -8.88 55.04
C PHE A 674 7.99 -9.59 56.27
N GLY A 675 7.92 -10.92 56.31
CA GLY A 675 8.31 -11.70 57.48
C GLY A 675 9.77 -11.50 57.92
N ARG A 676 10.64 -11.07 57.00
CA ARG A 676 12.02 -10.69 57.28
C ARG A 676 12.18 -9.41 58.14
N ALA A 677 11.16 -8.55 58.15
CA ALA A 677 11.12 -7.39 59.04
C ALA A 677 10.64 -7.75 60.45
N SER A 678 10.34 -9.03 60.70
CA SER A 678 9.98 -9.58 62.01
C SER A 678 11.19 -10.21 62.69
N GLU A 679 11.20 -10.20 64.02
CA GLU A 679 12.15 -10.95 64.84
C GLU A 679 11.83 -12.45 64.88
N ASP A 680 10.68 -12.86 64.34
CA ASP A 680 10.19 -14.24 64.37
C ASP A 680 10.93 -15.15 63.35
N PRO A 681 11.54 -16.26 63.79
CA PRO A 681 12.29 -17.17 62.91
C PRO A 681 11.45 -17.84 61.83
N LEU A 682 10.17 -18.13 62.10
CA LEU A 682 9.27 -18.74 61.13
C LEU A 682 8.94 -17.74 60.01
N LEU A 683 8.65 -16.49 60.37
CA LEU A 683 8.43 -15.40 59.41
C LEU A 683 9.67 -15.06 58.58
N ASN A 684 10.87 -15.16 59.17
CA ASN A 684 12.13 -15.03 58.44
C ASN A 684 12.34 -16.14 57.41
N MET A 685 11.95 -17.38 57.74
CA MET A 685 12.08 -18.55 56.88
C MET A 685 11.12 -18.51 55.68
N VAL A 686 9.88 -18.08 55.88
CA VAL A 686 8.86 -18.06 54.80
C VAL A 686 8.97 -16.84 53.89
N SER A 687 9.85 -15.89 54.18
CA SER A 687 9.96 -14.64 53.43
C SER A 687 10.79 -14.79 52.13
N PRO A 688 10.23 -14.43 50.96
CA PRO A 688 10.89 -14.64 49.67
C PRO A 688 11.92 -13.57 49.30
N LEU A 689 12.02 -12.47 50.04
CA LEU A 689 12.90 -11.33 49.73
C LEU A 689 14.12 -11.34 50.68
N GLY A 690 15.30 -11.75 50.20
CA GLY A 690 16.54 -11.65 50.98
C GLY A 690 17.66 -12.68 50.73
N CYS A 691 17.79 -13.26 49.54
CA CYS A 691 18.90 -14.16 49.22
C CYS A 691 20.09 -13.38 48.62
N ASN A 692 21.04 -12.98 49.46
CA ASN A 692 22.42 -12.82 49.03
C ASN A 692 23.22 -13.98 49.66
N GLY A 693 23.74 -14.88 48.83
CA GLY A 693 24.77 -15.86 49.21
C GLY A 693 24.31 -17.33 49.20
N ASP A 694 24.93 -18.08 48.29
CA ASP A 694 25.11 -19.54 48.23
C ASP A 694 23.95 -20.43 47.73
N SER A 695 24.11 -20.85 46.47
CA SER A 695 23.59 -22.11 45.93
C SER A 695 24.03 -23.31 46.79
N PRO A 696 23.25 -24.39 46.81
CA PRO A 696 23.55 -25.47 45.87
C PRO A 696 22.33 -26.03 45.13
N LEU A 697 22.62 -26.44 43.89
CA LEU A 697 21.92 -27.48 43.16
C LEU A 697 21.95 -28.79 43.97
N GLU A 698 20.79 -29.43 44.13
CA GLU A 698 20.55 -30.89 44.23
C GLU A 698 19.31 -31.16 45.09
N ASP A 699 18.18 -31.44 44.43
CA ASP A 699 17.26 -32.54 44.76
C ASP A 699 16.14 -32.56 43.71
N MET A 700 16.51 -32.96 42.50
CA MET A 700 15.59 -33.46 41.50
C MET A 700 15.70 -34.98 41.47
N GLU A 701 14.81 -35.68 42.18
CA GLU A 701 14.34 -36.98 41.69
C GLU A 701 12.99 -37.39 42.30
N ARG A 702 12.11 -37.82 41.38
CA ARG A 702 10.92 -38.67 41.56
C ARG A 702 9.67 -38.03 42.16
N ASP A 703 8.83 -37.53 41.27
CA ASP A 703 7.62 -38.30 41.00
C ASP A 703 7.13 -38.18 39.55
N SER A 704 6.99 -39.34 38.93
CA SER A 704 6.56 -39.52 37.55
C SER A 704 5.06 -39.81 37.53
N LYS A 705 4.28 -39.01 36.78
CA LYS A 705 3.51 -39.48 35.59
C LYS A 705 2.42 -38.48 35.17
N ARG A 706 2.44 -38.21 33.86
CA ARG A 706 1.43 -37.55 33.00
C ARG A 706 1.35 -36.02 33.07
N ARG A 707 1.84 -35.40 31.99
CA ARG A 707 1.95 -33.96 31.75
C ARG A 707 0.84 -33.54 30.79
N ARG A 708 0.09 -32.48 31.12
CA ARG A 708 -1.00 -31.94 30.31
C ARG A 708 -1.00 -30.43 30.46
N LEU A 709 -0.69 -29.68 29.39
CA LEU A 709 -1.01 -28.25 29.33
C LEU A 709 -2.47 -28.09 28.88
N VAL A 710 -3.15 -27.07 29.40
CA VAL A 710 -4.49 -26.63 29.01
C VAL A 710 -4.47 -25.19 28.52
#